data_AF-A0A524HY96-F1
#
_entry.id   AF-A0A524HY96-F1
#
_cell.length_a   1.000
_cell.length_b   1.000
_cell.length_c   1.000
_cell.angle_alpha   90.00
_cell.angle_beta   90.00
_cell.angle_gamma   90.00
#
_symmetry.space_group_name_H-M   'P 1'
#
loop_
_entity.id
_entity.type
_entity.pdbx_description
1 polymer ?
#
loop_
_entity_poly.entity_id
_entity_poly.type
_entity_poly.pdbx_seq_one_letter_code
_entity_poly.pdbx_strand_id
1 'polypeptide(L)'
;MALIVGGLFLLLAFQPMTLDPNSMVGTEDGVGDGSVVETAYQDLTVLVEELMQVTSDTNHSDADGMPDSVEWVIGTDPFNDDSDFDGLNDYEEILLSMDPESPDSNNDKFPDYKEVVGVPIDLDGDGQPNAWDWDNDGDGVVDYLDLSPFASTSLISETQVEVSYSGDPLFVTFQLRTADPDHMKLLFQTWDWPDDRAGTMKDLDKSAEDITIAPMLKVDSSILPPQEDILEYGMVVEEGSIYVPLFPVWEMGNVVALKARMYVPSLGSPQTLDLTAELIWKVNGKTDVPIASLEWIDGGHLALDPEGKATISYGEVSDNETLEWTELGGGKVAIVGSNGLYLNVDDNGSVDFSSGNIEESTVLTRIYSEGGSVRLTAFNGNDLAADWDGNIRADGNEGEGMDEFIKEDLGFRKHTVTLAYYYEDFTLTGLSAEENHGTDVALVYGDDEQNMVAANLIMAYEFLRDPENDIPDIDDMLDDHDLIYRMQTAGFATSDEAARAITTLMMPMARENASGVGLAFYITAFIDRSRCIEMSDVAMATDINGTLVMDLDNVDLVTSRLLKTSWYEDDDEQPLDLHEIVQTMGSWGLTTDELASLTGLMASWCVGEVTVTHVNSVPMEFNFPEGGFISETVDTILSIGLGAIDILMFQVEIITTAYAFSEAFVAVGNMVKTGLESTWKLFKQAFTAVRNSVQGAGSFMSRVSTTLNVIGIVIAVVISLYALFSIGFE
;
A
#
# COMPACT_ATOMS: atom_id res chain seq x y z
N MET A 1 -6.10 4.08 -23.56
CA MET A 1 -4.97 3.22 -23.13
C MET A 1 -4.08 3.78 -22.01
N ALA A 2 -4.21 5.04 -21.58
CA ALA A 2 -3.50 5.59 -20.39
C ALA A 2 -4.30 5.49 -19.07
N LEU A 3 -5.48 4.84 -19.10
CA LEU A 3 -6.43 4.74 -17.99
C LEU A 3 -6.51 3.33 -17.36
N ILE A 4 -5.76 2.37 -17.90
CA ILE A 4 -5.72 0.97 -17.43
C ILE A 4 -4.47 0.70 -16.57
N VAL A 5 -3.47 1.58 -16.62
CA VAL A 5 -2.23 1.44 -15.82
C VAL A 5 -2.38 2.04 -14.41
N GLY A 6 -3.21 3.08 -14.24
CA GLY A 6 -3.49 3.69 -12.93
C GLY A 6 -4.39 2.84 -12.02
N GLY A 7 -5.26 1.99 -12.60
CA GLY A 7 -6.13 1.09 -11.84
C GLY A 7 -5.47 -0.22 -11.42
N LEU A 8 -4.32 -0.59 -12.00
CA LEU A 8 -3.65 -1.85 -11.72
C LEU A 8 -2.75 -1.80 -10.47
N PHE A 9 -2.28 -0.61 -10.09
CA PHE A 9 -1.44 -0.43 -8.90
C PHE A 9 -2.23 -0.42 -7.58
N LEU A 10 -3.54 -0.14 -7.62
CA LEU A 10 -4.41 -0.31 -6.45
C LEU A 10 -4.88 -1.76 -6.25
N LEU A 11 -4.73 -2.61 -7.27
CA LEU A 11 -5.23 -3.99 -7.31
C LEU A 11 -4.17 -5.04 -6.95
N LEU A 12 -2.88 -4.68 -6.91
CA LEU A 12 -1.81 -5.57 -6.43
C LEU A 12 -1.66 -5.59 -4.91
N ALA A 13 -2.35 -4.69 -4.19
CA ALA A 13 -2.46 -4.76 -2.72
C ALA A 13 -3.60 -5.67 -2.24
N PHE A 14 -4.55 -6.05 -3.12
CA PHE A 14 -5.76 -6.80 -2.72
C PHE A 14 -6.26 -7.75 -3.83
N GLN A 15 -5.78 -8.98 -3.84
CA GLN A 15 -6.45 -10.10 -4.51
C GLN A 15 -6.78 -11.19 -3.45
N PRO A 16 -8.05 -11.52 -3.21
CA PRO A 16 -8.43 -12.67 -2.40
C PRO A 16 -8.23 -13.98 -3.20
N MET A 17 -7.65 -14.97 -2.55
CA MET A 17 -7.54 -16.33 -3.08
C MET A 17 -8.93 -17.00 -3.00
N THR A 18 -9.58 -17.23 -4.14
CA THR A 18 -10.85 -17.99 -4.20
C THR A 18 -10.60 -19.46 -3.85
N LEU A 19 -11.09 -19.93 -2.70
CA LEU A 19 -11.10 -21.35 -2.32
C LEU A 19 -12.44 -22.00 -2.70
N ASP A 20 -12.38 -23.14 -3.42
CA ASP A 20 -13.54 -23.99 -3.73
C ASP A 20 -14.11 -24.63 -2.44
N PRO A 21 -15.36 -24.33 -2.06
CA PRO A 21 -15.99 -24.85 -0.84
C PRO A 21 -16.14 -26.37 -0.80
N ASN A 22 -15.99 -27.06 -1.93
CA ASN A 22 -16.21 -28.51 -2.01
C ASN A 22 -14.97 -29.36 -1.70
N SER A 23 -13.81 -28.75 -1.42
CA SER A 23 -12.60 -29.49 -1.01
C SER A 23 -12.61 -29.92 0.47
N MET A 24 -13.57 -29.46 1.28
CA MET A 24 -13.63 -29.70 2.73
C MET A 24 -14.47 -30.91 3.20
N VAL A 25 -14.77 -31.88 2.33
CA VAL A 25 -15.50 -33.10 2.75
C VAL A 25 -14.59 -34.33 2.67
N GLY A 26 -13.90 -34.60 3.77
CA GLY A 26 -13.00 -35.75 3.93
C GLY A 26 -12.99 -36.31 5.36
N THR A 27 -14.07 -37.04 5.69
CA THR A 27 -14.18 -38.10 6.71
C THR A 27 -13.81 -37.79 8.17
N GLU A 28 -14.87 -37.77 9.00
CA GLU A 28 -14.85 -38.03 10.44
C GLU A 28 -14.02 -39.28 10.76
N ASP A 29 -12.96 -39.13 11.55
CA ASP A 29 -12.44 -40.19 12.41
C ASP A 29 -11.85 -39.56 13.69
N GLY A 30 -12.45 -39.92 14.82
CA GLY A 30 -12.11 -39.36 16.13
C GLY A 30 -10.72 -39.77 16.61
N VAL A 31 -9.93 -38.78 17.02
CA VAL A 31 -8.72 -38.94 17.85
C VAL A 31 -8.81 -37.92 18.97
N GLY A 32 -8.72 -38.41 20.20
CA GLY A 32 -8.97 -37.64 21.42
C GLY A 32 -7.87 -36.67 21.78
N ASP A 33 -8.28 -35.64 22.55
CA ASP A 33 -7.56 -34.98 23.63
C ASP A 33 -6.03 -35.17 23.59
N GLY A 34 -5.40 -34.41 22.71
CA GLY A 34 -3.98 -34.14 22.71
C GLY A 34 -3.81 -32.67 23.02
N SER A 35 -3.41 -32.38 24.26
CA SER A 35 -2.93 -31.10 24.75
C SER A 35 -2.31 -30.25 23.64
N VAL A 36 -2.98 -29.15 23.31
CA VAL A 36 -2.32 -27.96 22.78
C VAL A 36 -1.17 -27.69 23.74
N VAL A 37 0.06 -27.64 23.25
CA VAL A 37 1.13 -27.02 24.03
C VAL A 37 0.80 -25.53 23.93
N GLU A 38 -0.03 -25.04 24.84
CA GLU A 38 -0.01 -23.63 25.23
C GLU A 38 1.46 -23.32 25.51
N THR A 39 2.06 -22.38 24.78
CA THR A 39 3.21 -21.64 25.30
C THR A 39 2.73 -21.09 26.63
N ALA A 40 3.17 -21.73 27.71
CA ALA A 40 2.58 -21.55 29.01
C ALA A 40 2.91 -20.13 29.47
N TYR A 41 1.89 -19.29 29.55
CA TYR A 41 1.78 -18.17 30.48
C TYR A 41 2.60 -18.48 31.75
N GLN A 42 3.77 -17.85 31.88
CA GLN A 42 4.55 -17.90 33.10
C GLN A 42 4.40 -16.54 33.77
N ASP A 43 3.31 -16.37 34.51
CA ASP A 43 3.23 -15.29 35.49
C ASP A 43 4.40 -15.45 36.49
N LEU A 44 5.44 -14.65 36.28
CA LEU A 44 6.66 -14.65 37.08
C LEU A 44 6.47 -13.94 38.41
N THR A 45 5.35 -13.22 38.63
CA THR A 45 5.11 -12.39 39.83
C THR A 45 5.32 -13.20 41.10
N VAL A 46 4.69 -14.38 41.20
CA VAL A 46 4.77 -15.23 42.40
C VAL A 46 6.18 -15.81 42.57
N LEU A 47 6.82 -16.22 41.47
CA LEU A 47 8.17 -16.77 41.51
C LEU A 47 9.18 -15.72 42.00
N VAL A 48 9.12 -14.52 41.44
CA VAL A 48 10.01 -13.40 41.76
C VAL A 48 9.76 -12.93 43.19
N GLU A 49 8.51 -12.82 43.64
CA GLU A 49 8.19 -12.53 45.04
C GLU A 49 8.80 -13.57 46.01
N GLU A 50 8.72 -14.86 45.68
CA GLU A 50 9.33 -15.91 46.49
C GLU A 50 10.87 -15.84 46.47
N LEU A 51 11.48 -15.59 45.32
CA LEU A 51 12.92 -15.45 45.14
C LEU A 51 13.47 -14.24 45.93
N MET A 52 12.79 -13.10 45.84
CA MET A 52 13.12 -11.86 46.57
C MET A 52 13.06 -12.05 48.09
N GLN A 53 12.19 -12.92 48.59
CA GLN A 53 12.10 -13.22 50.03
C GLN A 53 13.20 -14.15 50.54
N VAL A 54 13.73 -15.04 49.68
CA VAL A 54 14.72 -16.05 50.07
C VAL A 54 16.15 -15.68 49.70
N THR A 55 16.34 -14.75 48.75
CA THR A 55 17.66 -14.32 48.34
C THR A 55 18.37 -13.58 49.48
N SER A 56 19.66 -13.89 49.64
CA SER A 56 20.58 -13.13 50.50
C SER A 56 21.51 -12.24 49.70
N ASP A 57 21.35 -12.23 48.37
CA ASP A 57 22.08 -11.35 47.49
C ASP A 57 21.57 -9.91 47.65
N THR A 58 22.49 -8.97 47.59
CA THR A 58 22.21 -7.54 47.66
C THR A 58 22.88 -6.79 46.52
N ASN A 59 23.57 -7.49 45.62
CA ASN A 59 24.11 -6.90 44.41
C ASN A 59 22.97 -6.65 43.44
N HIS A 60 23.01 -5.48 42.82
CA HIS A 60 22.15 -5.04 41.73
C HIS A 60 23.14 -4.38 40.77
N SER A 61 23.39 -5.03 39.64
CA SER A 61 24.38 -4.60 38.66
C SER A 61 23.83 -3.51 37.72
N ASP A 62 22.50 -3.39 37.68
CA ASP A 62 21.67 -2.46 36.93
C ASP A 62 20.83 -1.54 37.88
N ALA A 63 19.67 -1.03 37.43
CA ALA A 63 18.84 -0.06 38.15
C ALA A 63 17.34 -0.43 38.29
N ASP A 64 16.89 -1.60 37.85
CA ASP A 64 15.49 -2.05 37.90
C ASP A 64 14.98 -2.36 39.34
N GLY A 65 15.91 -2.68 40.25
CA GLY A 65 15.62 -3.03 41.64
C GLY A 65 15.55 -4.53 41.95
N MET A 66 15.90 -5.41 41.01
CA MET A 66 16.10 -6.84 41.21
C MET A 66 17.56 -7.18 41.53
N PRO A 67 17.84 -8.15 42.41
CA PRO A 67 19.20 -8.61 42.65
C PRO A 67 19.69 -9.51 41.51
N ASP A 68 20.98 -9.43 41.15
CA ASP A 68 21.59 -10.24 40.07
C ASP A 68 21.17 -11.72 40.15
N SER A 69 21.19 -12.30 41.36
CA SER A 69 20.83 -13.70 41.58
C SER A 69 19.38 -14.09 41.19
N VAL A 70 18.46 -13.14 41.21
CA VAL A 70 17.05 -13.33 40.83
C VAL A 70 16.93 -13.26 39.32
N GLU A 71 17.53 -12.24 38.70
CA GLU A 71 17.61 -12.06 37.24
C GLU A 71 18.19 -13.30 36.56
N TRP A 72 19.34 -13.79 37.04
CA TRP A 72 19.94 -15.05 36.57
C TRP A 72 19.03 -16.28 36.64
N VAL A 73 18.05 -16.29 37.54
CA VAL A 73 17.12 -17.42 37.72
C VAL A 73 15.94 -17.32 36.76
N ILE A 74 15.47 -16.10 36.47
CA ILE A 74 14.30 -15.87 35.63
C ILE A 74 14.66 -15.71 34.15
N GLY A 75 15.89 -15.33 33.81
CA GLY A 75 16.38 -15.24 32.43
C GLY A 75 16.97 -13.89 32.07
N THR A 76 16.53 -12.84 32.77
CA THR A 76 16.89 -11.44 32.50
C THR A 76 18.37 -11.11 32.69
N ASP A 77 18.86 -10.05 32.04
CA ASP A 77 20.26 -9.63 32.04
C ASP A 77 20.59 -8.74 33.25
N PRO A 78 21.42 -9.21 34.21
CA PRO A 78 21.76 -8.44 35.40
C PRO A 78 22.42 -7.08 35.17
N PHE A 79 22.95 -6.83 33.97
CA PHE A 79 23.63 -5.59 33.64
C PHE A 79 22.77 -4.60 32.85
N ASN A 80 21.50 -4.93 32.64
CA ASN A 80 20.56 -4.18 31.83
C ASN A 80 19.20 -4.14 32.53
N ASP A 81 18.67 -2.94 32.76
CA ASP A 81 17.42 -2.76 33.50
C ASP A 81 16.17 -3.11 32.68
N ASP A 82 16.30 -3.29 31.37
CA ASP A 82 15.25 -3.52 30.38
C ASP A 82 15.74 -4.58 29.38
N SER A 83 15.57 -5.85 29.73
CA SER A 83 16.25 -6.99 29.10
C SER A 83 15.85 -7.21 27.64
N ASP A 84 14.64 -6.81 27.26
CA ASP A 84 14.10 -6.92 25.91
C ASP A 84 14.03 -5.59 25.14
N PHE A 85 14.38 -4.49 25.81
CA PHE A 85 14.50 -3.13 25.27
C PHE A 85 13.17 -2.52 24.80
N ASP A 86 12.07 -2.86 25.46
CA ASP A 86 10.74 -2.32 25.17
C ASP A 86 10.49 -0.93 25.80
N GLY A 87 11.29 -0.57 26.83
CA GLY A 87 11.22 0.67 27.59
C GLY A 87 10.55 0.56 28.96
N LEU A 88 10.10 -0.63 29.35
CA LEU A 88 9.73 -1.04 30.70
C LEU A 88 10.94 -1.75 31.31
N ASN A 89 11.13 -1.62 32.62
CA ASN A 89 12.15 -2.43 33.27
C ASN A 89 11.59 -3.79 33.66
N ASP A 90 12.48 -4.78 33.74
CA ASP A 90 12.14 -6.18 34.00
C ASP A 90 11.23 -6.32 35.24
N TYR A 91 11.53 -5.57 36.29
CA TYR A 91 10.74 -5.61 37.53
C TYR A 91 9.32 -5.05 37.37
N GLU A 92 9.14 -3.98 36.60
CA GLU A 92 7.83 -3.39 36.29
C GLU A 92 6.97 -4.35 35.47
N GLU A 93 7.55 -5.02 34.48
CA GLU A 93 6.87 -6.01 33.64
C GLU A 93 6.37 -7.19 34.46
N ILE A 94 7.22 -7.73 35.34
CA ILE A 94 6.85 -8.81 36.26
C ILE A 94 5.66 -8.39 37.14
N LEU A 95 5.63 -7.15 37.65
CA LEU A 95 4.52 -6.67 38.49
C LEU A 95 3.19 -6.56 37.73
N LEU A 96 3.25 -6.42 36.41
CA LEU A 96 2.12 -6.37 35.48
C LEU A 96 1.82 -7.74 34.87
N SER A 97 2.54 -8.78 35.29
CA SER A 97 2.44 -10.15 34.78
C SER A 97 2.75 -10.26 33.29
N MET A 98 3.69 -9.45 32.80
CA MET A 98 4.28 -9.45 31.46
C MET A 98 5.61 -10.26 31.47
N ASP A 99 6.13 -10.58 30.29
CA ASP A 99 7.34 -11.37 30.07
C ASP A 99 8.53 -10.44 29.79
N PRO A 100 9.48 -10.26 30.74
CA PRO A 100 10.59 -9.31 30.62
C PRO A 100 11.66 -9.72 29.58
N GLU A 101 11.47 -10.84 28.88
CA GLU A 101 12.30 -11.25 27.75
C GLU A 101 11.58 -11.05 26.40
N SER A 102 10.40 -10.42 26.38
CA SER A 102 9.53 -10.32 25.20
C SER A 102 8.80 -8.98 25.16
N PRO A 103 9.15 -8.08 24.20
CA PRO A 103 8.62 -6.70 24.18
C PRO A 103 7.18 -6.60 23.64
N ASP A 104 6.53 -7.75 23.50
CA ASP A 104 5.14 -8.02 23.12
C ASP A 104 4.80 -9.37 23.78
N SER A 105 4.36 -9.33 25.04
CA SER A 105 4.13 -10.51 25.88
C SER A 105 3.02 -11.40 25.32
N ASN A 106 1.97 -10.79 24.76
CA ASN A 106 0.78 -11.49 24.30
C ASN A 106 0.87 -11.92 22.82
N ASN A 107 1.90 -11.45 22.11
CA ASN A 107 2.22 -11.71 20.71
C ASN A 107 1.15 -11.23 19.71
N ASP A 108 0.44 -10.14 20.01
CA ASP A 108 -0.58 -9.54 19.14
C ASP A 108 -0.01 -8.50 18.16
N LYS A 109 1.30 -8.21 18.25
CA LYS A 109 2.08 -7.24 17.48
C LYS A 109 1.86 -5.79 17.91
N PHE A 110 1.37 -5.58 19.11
CA PHE A 110 1.29 -4.30 19.77
C PHE A 110 2.21 -4.32 21.01
N PRO A 111 3.17 -3.38 21.18
CA PRO A 111 4.18 -3.51 22.24
C PRO A 111 3.65 -3.22 23.64
N ASP A 112 4.07 -3.99 24.64
CA ASP A 112 3.66 -3.90 26.05
C ASP A 112 3.78 -2.47 26.62
N TYR A 113 4.91 -1.79 26.37
CA TYR A 113 5.09 -0.38 26.73
C TYR A 113 3.89 0.51 26.35
N LYS A 114 3.31 0.33 25.17
CA LYS A 114 2.18 1.16 24.69
C LYS A 114 0.88 0.85 25.41
N GLU A 115 0.73 -0.37 25.86
CA GLU A 115 -0.49 -0.89 26.50
C GLU A 115 -0.56 -0.56 27.98
N VAL A 116 0.56 -0.13 28.55
CA VAL A 116 0.67 0.17 29.97
C VAL A 116 1.02 1.64 30.23
N VAL A 117 1.89 2.26 29.41
CA VAL A 117 2.42 3.58 29.72
C VAL A 117 1.48 4.69 29.26
N GLY A 118 0.96 5.44 30.24
CA GLY A 118 0.13 6.61 29.97
C GLY A 118 -1.32 6.26 29.59
N VAL A 119 -1.70 4.98 29.70
CA VAL A 119 -3.02 4.46 29.33
C VAL A 119 -3.70 3.77 30.52
N PRO A 120 -5.04 3.63 30.54
CA PRO A 120 -5.73 2.75 31.50
C PRO A 120 -5.31 1.29 31.30
N ILE A 121 -5.20 0.51 32.38
CA ILE A 121 -4.78 -0.92 32.31
C ILE A 121 -5.77 -1.78 31.51
N ASP A 122 -7.05 -1.43 31.52
CA ASP A 122 -8.16 -2.13 30.86
C ASP A 122 -9.09 -1.00 30.37
N LEU A 123 -8.97 -0.66 29.09
CA LEU A 123 -9.61 0.51 28.50
C LEU A 123 -11.10 0.27 28.21
N ASP A 124 -11.44 -0.88 27.65
CA ASP A 124 -12.81 -1.23 27.25
C ASP A 124 -13.66 -1.79 28.41
N GLY A 125 -13.01 -2.24 29.49
CA GLY A 125 -13.64 -2.73 30.71
C GLY A 125 -14.16 -4.15 30.63
N ASP A 126 -13.67 -4.97 29.69
CA ASP A 126 -14.09 -6.37 29.53
C ASP A 126 -13.48 -7.32 30.59
N GLY A 127 -12.47 -6.83 31.32
CA GLY A 127 -11.76 -7.53 32.39
C GLY A 127 -10.46 -8.20 31.96
N GLN A 128 -10.05 -8.04 30.71
CA GLN A 128 -8.75 -8.37 30.17
C GLN A 128 -7.88 -7.09 30.17
N PRO A 129 -6.70 -7.07 30.80
CA PRO A 129 -5.80 -5.94 30.68
C PRO A 129 -5.32 -5.79 29.24
N ASN A 130 -5.09 -4.54 28.83
CA ASN A 130 -4.63 -4.17 27.50
C ASN A 130 -3.45 -5.03 27.03
N ALA A 131 -2.42 -5.17 27.88
CA ALA A 131 -1.22 -6.01 27.63
C ALA A 131 -1.50 -7.48 27.30
N TRP A 132 -2.75 -7.92 27.39
CA TRP A 132 -3.20 -9.28 27.12
C TRP A 132 -4.52 -9.30 26.32
N ASP A 133 -4.92 -8.17 25.75
CA ASP A 133 -6.09 -7.98 24.90
C ASP A 133 -5.62 -7.64 23.49
N TRP A 134 -6.29 -8.17 22.46
CA TRP A 134 -5.89 -7.97 21.06
C TRP A 134 -6.61 -6.78 20.39
N ASP A 135 -7.58 -6.20 21.09
CA ASP A 135 -8.48 -5.14 20.64
C ASP A 135 -8.76 -4.21 21.82
N ASN A 136 -7.78 -3.36 22.12
CA ASN A 136 -7.68 -2.58 23.34
C ASN A 136 -8.89 -1.65 23.60
N ASP A 137 -9.59 -1.23 22.55
CA ASP A 137 -10.77 -0.37 22.65
C ASP A 137 -12.09 -1.06 22.29
N GLY A 138 -12.03 -2.36 21.97
CA GLY A 138 -13.16 -3.26 21.78
C GLY A 138 -14.03 -2.94 20.56
N ASP A 139 -13.50 -2.24 19.55
CA ASP A 139 -14.28 -1.80 18.39
C ASP A 139 -14.37 -2.85 17.26
N GLY A 140 -13.64 -3.95 17.42
CA GLY A 140 -13.59 -5.09 16.52
C GLY A 140 -12.46 -5.02 15.49
N VAL A 141 -11.57 -4.04 15.57
CA VAL A 141 -10.32 -3.95 14.79
C VAL A 141 -9.16 -4.24 15.73
N VAL A 142 -8.40 -5.28 15.43
CA VAL A 142 -7.20 -5.61 16.22
C VAL A 142 -6.18 -4.47 16.21
N ASP A 143 -5.50 -4.26 17.34
CA ASP A 143 -4.68 -3.07 17.59
C ASP A 143 -3.60 -2.84 16.54
N TYR A 144 -3.01 -3.93 16.05
CA TYR A 144 -1.96 -3.83 15.05
C TYR A 144 -2.47 -3.38 13.65
N LEU A 145 -3.78 -3.44 13.42
CA LEU A 145 -4.47 -2.93 12.23
C LEU A 145 -5.26 -1.65 12.49
N ASP A 146 -5.51 -1.33 13.75
CA ASP A 146 -6.27 -0.17 14.13
C ASP A 146 -5.41 1.10 14.03
N LEU A 147 -6.00 2.11 13.40
CA LEU A 147 -5.43 3.44 13.32
C LEU A 147 -5.52 4.17 14.66
N SER A 148 -6.41 3.78 15.56
CA SER A 148 -6.55 4.39 16.88
C SER A 148 -6.87 3.36 17.97
N PRO A 149 -5.92 2.47 18.33
CA PRO A 149 -6.13 1.31 19.24
C PRO A 149 -6.65 1.61 20.64
N PHE A 150 -6.81 2.88 21.00
CA PHE A 150 -7.23 3.30 22.32
C PHE A 150 -8.44 4.25 22.26
N ALA A 151 -9.12 4.31 21.13
CA ALA A 151 -10.12 5.31 20.88
C ALA A 151 -11.08 4.86 19.79
N SER A 152 -12.35 4.73 20.16
CA SER A 152 -13.42 4.42 19.22
C SER A 152 -14.66 5.26 19.52
N THR A 153 -15.57 5.29 18.54
CA THR A 153 -16.86 5.94 18.68
C THR A 153 -17.96 4.91 18.90
N SER A 154 -19.04 5.33 19.56
CA SER A 154 -20.30 4.59 19.46
C SER A 154 -20.82 4.59 18.02
N LEU A 155 -21.82 3.76 17.71
CA LEU A 155 -22.45 3.77 16.40
C LEU A 155 -23.06 5.15 16.06
N ILE A 156 -22.53 5.81 15.03
CA ILE A 156 -22.88 7.17 14.60
C ILE A 156 -23.31 7.21 13.12
N SER A 157 -24.14 8.20 12.77
CA SER A 157 -24.55 8.45 11.38
C SER A 157 -23.64 9.43 10.63
N GLU A 158 -22.97 10.31 11.38
CA GLU A 158 -22.04 11.32 10.87
C GLU A 158 -20.95 11.57 11.92
N THR A 159 -19.74 11.93 11.47
CA THR A 159 -18.68 12.45 12.33
C THR A 159 -18.27 13.85 11.90
N GLN A 160 -17.97 14.71 12.88
CA GLN A 160 -17.50 16.07 12.65
C GLN A 160 -16.04 16.18 13.07
N VAL A 161 -15.18 16.62 12.17
CA VAL A 161 -13.74 16.76 12.39
C VAL A 161 -13.32 18.18 12.09
N GLU A 162 -12.62 18.82 13.02
CA GLU A 162 -12.00 20.13 12.84
C GLU A 162 -10.48 19.94 12.85
N VAL A 163 -9.81 20.23 11.74
CA VAL A 163 -8.34 20.12 11.61
C VAL A 163 -7.72 21.50 11.45
N SER A 164 -6.89 21.93 12.40
CA SER A 164 -6.08 23.15 12.29
C SER A 164 -4.66 22.79 11.88
N TYR A 165 -4.14 23.42 10.81
CA TYR A 165 -2.85 23.07 10.20
C TYR A 165 -2.21 24.28 9.50
N SER A 166 -0.93 24.17 9.16
CA SER A 166 -0.12 25.29 8.66
C SER A 166 -0.36 25.66 7.19
N GLY A 167 -1.05 24.80 6.44
CA GLY A 167 -1.45 25.02 5.05
C GLY A 167 -0.65 24.23 4.02
N ASP A 168 0.23 23.33 4.47
CA ASP A 168 0.93 22.38 3.62
C ASP A 168 -0.02 21.21 3.22
N PRO A 169 0.37 20.31 2.28
CA PRO A 169 -0.49 19.21 1.89
C PRO A 169 -0.91 18.35 3.08
N LEU A 170 -2.20 18.05 3.17
CA LEU A 170 -2.80 17.37 4.31
C LEU A 170 -3.50 16.09 3.87
N PHE A 171 -3.24 15.01 4.59
CA PHE A 171 -4.02 13.77 4.50
C PHE A 171 -4.90 13.63 5.73
N VAL A 172 -6.18 13.33 5.53
CA VAL A 172 -7.10 12.94 6.60
C VAL A 172 -7.56 11.51 6.33
N THR A 173 -7.20 10.60 7.22
CA THR A 173 -7.45 9.17 7.07
C THR A 173 -8.51 8.73 8.06
N PHE A 174 -9.61 8.18 7.54
CA PHE A 174 -10.71 7.62 8.31
C PHE A 174 -10.61 6.10 8.26
N GLN A 175 -10.79 5.44 9.39
CA GLN A 175 -11.02 4.02 9.50
C GLN A 175 -12.34 3.78 10.22
N LEU A 176 -13.18 2.93 9.66
CA LEU A 176 -14.52 2.70 10.17
C LEU A 176 -14.98 1.27 9.97
N ARG A 177 -15.96 0.87 10.77
CA ARG A 177 -16.68 -0.39 10.68
C ARG A 177 -18.16 -0.11 10.48
N THR A 178 -18.78 -0.83 9.56
CA THR A 178 -20.21 -0.67 9.23
C THR A 178 -21.10 -1.16 10.37
N ALA A 179 -22.30 -0.57 10.51
CA ALA A 179 -23.30 -1.03 11.48
C ALA A 179 -23.59 -2.54 11.36
N ASP A 180 -23.67 -3.05 10.13
CA ASP A 180 -23.68 -4.48 9.84
C ASP A 180 -22.32 -4.90 9.25
N PRO A 181 -21.48 -5.66 9.99
CA PRO A 181 -20.18 -6.10 9.49
C PRO A 181 -20.21 -6.90 8.19
N ASP A 182 -21.34 -7.57 7.86
CA ASP A 182 -21.46 -8.29 6.59
C ASP A 182 -21.57 -7.34 5.38
N HIS A 183 -21.96 -6.08 5.58
CA HIS A 183 -21.97 -5.09 4.51
C HIS A 183 -20.56 -4.77 4.00
N MET A 184 -19.52 -4.88 4.83
CA MET A 184 -18.12 -4.76 4.39
C MET A 184 -17.72 -5.80 3.34
N LYS A 185 -18.55 -6.81 3.04
CA LYS A 185 -18.31 -7.79 1.95
C LYS A 185 -19.04 -7.44 0.65
N LEU A 186 -19.87 -6.39 0.64
CA LEU A 186 -20.66 -6.01 -0.54
C LEU A 186 -19.79 -5.56 -1.72
N LEU A 187 -18.59 -5.02 -1.48
CA LEU A 187 -17.67 -4.61 -2.55
C LEU A 187 -17.15 -5.77 -3.41
N PHE A 188 -17.24 -7.02 -2.92
CA PHE A 188 -16.86 -8.22 -3.67
C PHE A 188 -18.05 -8.94 -4.29
N GLN A 189 -19.26 -8.42 -4.09
CA GLN A 189 -20.47 -8.99 -4.63
C GLN A 189 -20.89 -8.28 -5.90
N THR A 190 -21.41 -9.07 -6.82
CA THR A 190 -22.02 -8.59 -8.04
C THR A 190 -23.44 -9.13 -8.13
N TRP A 191 -24.33 -8.38 -8.76
CA TRP A 191 -25.70 -8.81 -8.97
C TRP A 191 -26.10 -8.69 -10.43
N ASP A 192 -26.93 -9.63 -10.84
CA ASP A 192 -27.55 -9.73 -12.15
C ASP A 192 -28.64 -8.65 -12.29
N TRP A 193 -28.53 -7.82 -13.32
CA TRP A 193 -29.61 -6.92 -13.72
C TRP A 193 -30.50 -7.65 -14.73
N PRO A 194 -31.83 -7.70 -14.56
CA PRO A 194 -32.69 -8.39 -15.50
C PRO A 194 -32.54 -7.86 -16.94
N ASP A 195 -32.62 -8.76 -17.95
CA ASP A 195 -32.68 -8.41 -19.39
C ASP A 195 -33.65 -7.25 -19.63
N ASP A 196 -33.07 -6.03 -19.72
CA ASP A 196 -33.76 -4.76 -19.81
C ASP A 196 -33.15 -3.94 -20.94
N ARG A 197 -34.02 -3.51 -21.85
CA ARG A 197 -33.65 -2.76 -23.06
C ARG A 197 -34.06 -1.29 -22.98
N ALA A 198 -34.68 -0.88 -21.87
CA ALA A 198 -35.24 0.45 -21.66
C ALA A 198 -34.55 1.16 -20.50
N GLY A 199 -34.68 2.48 -20.45
CA GLY A 199 -34.10 3.29 -19.37
C GLY A 199 -32.63 3.62 -19.57
N THR A 200 -32.01 4.12 -18.50
CA THR A 200 -30.60 4.54 -18.44
C THR A 200 -29.65 3.39 -18.12
N MET A 201 -30.15 2.33 -17.51
CA MET A 201 -29.43 1.08 -17.24
C MET A 201 -30.05 -0.02 -18.12
N LYS A 202 -29.22 -0.72 -18.88
CA LYS A 202 -29.63 -1.80 -19.79
C LYS A 202 -28.70 -2.98 -19.64
N ASP A 203 -29.28 -4.17 -19.64
CA ASP A 203 -28.56 -5.44 -19.83
C ASP A 203 -28.99 -6.00 -21.19
N LEU A 204 -28.05 -6.03 -22.13
CA LEU A 204 -28.25 -6.46 -23.51
C LEU A 204 -27.46 -7.73 -23.83
N ASP A 205 -26.38 -7.98 -23.10
CA ASP A 205 -25.50 -9.14 -23.23
C ASP A 205 -25.89 -10.33 -22.33
N LYS A 206 -26.84 -10.14 -21.40
CA LYS A 206 -27.30 -11.12 -20.41
C LYS A 206 -26.19 -11.54 -19.46
N SER A 207 -25.28 -10.62 -19.16
CA SER A 207 -24.30 -10.87 -18.11
C SER A 207 -24.99 -10.93 -16.76
N ALA A 208 -24.32 -11.55 -15.79
CA ALA A 208 -24.86 -11.70 -14.43
C ALA A 208 -24.18 -10.74 -13.44
N GLU A 209 -23.25 -9.91 -13.92
CA GLU A 209 -22.37 -9.07 -13.10
C GLU A 209 -22.54 -7.59 -13.44
N ASP A 210 -23.79 -7.14 -13.43
CA ASP A 210 -24.18 -5.81 -13.91
C ASP A 210 -24.17 -4.78 -12.79
N ILE A 211 -24.51 -5.17 -11.56
CA ILE A 211 -24.53 -4.26 -10.42
C ILE A 211 -23.32 -4.52 -9.55
N THR A 212 -22.65 -3.45 -9.14
CA THR A 212 -21.63 -3.46 -8.09
C THR A 212 -21.95 -2.40 -7.05
N ILE A 213 -21.48 -2.58 -5.83
CA ILE A 213 -21.65 -1.61 -4.76
C ILE A 213 -20.26 -1.20 -4.28
N ALA A 214 -20.01 0.10 -4.21
CA ALA A 214 -18.76 0.65 -3.71
C ALA A 214 -19.01 1.49 -2.46
N PRO A 215 -18.31 1.22 -1.34
CA PRO A 215 -18.36 2.10 -0.17
C PRO A 215 -17.60 3.39 -0.47
N MET A 216 -18.20 4.51 -0.09
CA MET A 216 -17.58 5.84 -0.19
C MET A 216 -17.87 6.61 1.10
N LEU A 217 -16.98 7.52 1.44
CA LEU A 217 -17.23 8.54 2.46
C LEU A 217 -17.68 9.80 1.74
N LYS A 218 -18.88 10.28 2.04
CA LYS A 218 -19.35 11.61 1.61
C LYS A 218 -18.88 12.61 2.66
N VAL A 219 -18.01 13.52 2.25
CA VAL A 219 -17.39 14.52 3.12
C VAL A 219 -17.82 15.91 2.70
N ASP A 220 -18.60 16.57 3.55
CA ASP A 220 -18.89 17.99 3.44
C ASP A 220 -17.75 18.78 4.09
N SER A 221 -16.97 19.49 3.27
CA SER A 221 -15.76 20.19 3.67
C SER A 221 -15.92 21.70 3.58
N SER A 222 -15.35 22.45 4.54
CA SER A 222 -15.26 23.92 4.46
C SER A 222 -14.37 24.39 3.30
N ILE A 223 -13.44 23.55 2.85
CA ILE A 223 -12.52 23.81 1.73
C ILE A 223 -12.70 22.72 0.66
N LEU A 224 -13.11 23.13 -0.54
CA LEU A 224 -13.28 22.24 -1.68
C LEU A 224 -12.06 22.36 -2.62
N PRO A 225 -11.23 21.31 -2.73
CA PRO A 225 -10.12 21.31 -3.67
C PRO A 225 -10.60 21.19 -5.13
N PRO A 226 -9.83 21.70 -6.10
CA PRO A 226 -10.10 21.49 -7.52
C PRO A 226 -10.12 20.00 -7.87
N GLN A 227 -11.06 19.58 -8.73
CA GLN A 227 -11.20 18.17 -9.14
C GLN A 227 -9.91 17.60 -9.76
N GLU A 228 -9.14 18.43 -10.48
CA GLU A 228 -7.90 18.01 -11.14
C GLU A 228 -6.80 17.61 -10.16
N ASP A 229 -6.75 18.23 -8.98
CA ASP A 229 -5.71 17.97 -7.96
C ASP A 229 -5.99 16.70 -7.15
N ILE A 230 -7.25 16.25 -7.11
CA ILE A 230 -7.69 15.11 -6.29
C ILE A 230 -8.08 13.88 -7.10
N LEU A 231 -8.19 14.01 -8.43
CA LEU A 231 -8.59 12.93 -9.33
C LEU A 231 -7.62 11.73 -9.24
N GLU A 232 -6.33 12.02 -9.03
CA GLU A 232 -5.29 11.00 -8.90
C GLU A 232 -5.46 10.10 -7.66
N TYR A 233 -6.13 10.61 -6.62
CA TYR A 233 -6.48 9.86 -5.40
C TYR A 233 -7.85 9.18 -5.51
N GLY A 234 -8.47 9.20 -6.70
CA GLY A 234 -9.80 8.62 -6.93
C GLY A 234 -10.95 9.37 -6.26
N MET A 235 -10.71 10.58 -5.75
CA MET A 235 -11.73 11.41 -5.13
C MET A 235 -12.50 12.22 -6.17
N VAL A 236 -13.78 12.43 -5.91
CA VAL A 236 -14.68 13.18 -6.81
C VAL A 236 -15.41 14.27 -6.04
N VAL A 237 -15.41 15.49 -6.58
CA VAL A 237 -16.24 16.59 -6.07
C VAL A 237 -17.55 16.63 -6.86
N GLU A 238 -18.66 16.36 -6.19
CA GLU A 238 -20.00 16.38 -6.78
C GLU A 238 -20.97 17.11 -5.84
N GLU A 239 -21.78 18.01 -6.39
CA GLU A 239 -22.79 18.79 -5.65
C GLU A 239 -22.27 19.59 -4.43
N GLY A 240 -20.96 19.84 -4.36
CA GLY A 240 -20.32 20.57 -3.25
C GLY A 240 -19.85 19.69 -2.10
N SER A 241 -19.91 18.37 -2.24
CA SER A 241 -19.32 17.39 -1.32
C SER A 241 -18.17 16.64 -2.01
N ILE A 242 -17.25 16.13 -1.21
CA ILE A 242 -16.13 15.29 -1.67
C ILE A 242 -16.50 13.83 -1.40
N TYR A 243 -16.43 13.00 -2.44
CA TYR A 243 -16.65 11.57 -2.35
C TYR A 243 -15.30 10.87 -2.32
N VAL A 244 -14.95 10.30 -1.17
CA VAL A 244 -13.68 9.62 -0.93
C VAL A 244 -13.91 8.11 -0.98
N PRO A 245 -13.19 7.34 -1.81
CA PRO A 245 -13.35 5.90 -1.85
C PRO A 245 -12.88 5.24 -0.54
N LEU A 246 -13.61 4.22 -0.11
CA LEU A 246 -13.26 3.38 1.04
C LEU A 246 -12.66 2.06 0.54
N PHE A 247 -11.55 1.66 1.15
CA PHE A 247 -10.83 0.43 0.83
C PHE A 247 -10.88 -0.55 2.00
N PRO A 248 -10.98 -1.86 1.74
CA PRO A 248 -11.04 -2.87 2.79
C PRO A 248 -9.70 -2.98 3.54
N VAL A 249 -9.75 -3.06 4.87
CA VAL A 249 -8.65 -3.48 5.73
C VAL A 249 -8.82 -4.96 6.02
N TRP A 250 -7.78 -5.76 5.75
CA TRP A 250 -7.86 -7.21 5.79
C TRP A 250 -7.08 -7.81 6.93
N GLU A 251 -7.71 -8.77 7.58
CA GLU A 251 -7.09 -9.66 8.53
C GLU A 251 -7.40 -11.11 8.15
N MET A 252 -6.36 -11.90 7.90
CA MET A 252 -6.47 -13.35 7.64
C MET A 252 -7.56 -13.74 6.61
N GLY A 253 -7.80 -12.90 5.60
CA GLY A 253 -8.81 -13.12 4.57
C GLY A 253 -10.23 -12.63 4.89
N ASN A 254 -10.43 -11.94 6.02
CA ASN A 254 -11.66 -11.23 6.37
C ASN A 254 -11.45 -9.72 6.29
N VAL A 255 -12.51 -8.99 5.95
CA VAL A 255 -12.51 -7.52 6.06
C VAL A 255 -12.93 -7.14 7.47
N VAL A 256 -12.06 -6.45 8.19
CA VAL A 256 -12.27 -6.04 9.59
C VAL A 256 -12.69 -4.57 9.72
N ALA A 257 -12.27 -3.74 8.76
CA ALA A 257 -12.62 -2.33 8.67
C ALA A 257 -12.60 -1.83 7.21
N LEU A 258 -13.05 -0.60 7.01
CA LEU A 258 -12.92 0.17 5.77
C LEU A 258 -12.09 1.43 6.05
N LYS A 259 -11.15 1.75 5.15
CA LYS A 259 -10.22 2.88 5.27
C LYS A 259 -10.38 3.84 4.09
N ALA A 260 -10.57 5.12 4.38
CA ALA A 260 -10.58 6.20 3.39
C ALA A 260 -9.44 7.17 3.68
N ARG A 261 -8.73 7.60 2.64
CA ARG A 261 -7.68 8.61 2.75
C ARG A 261 -8.07 9.81 1.89
N MET A 262 -8.40 10.92 2.54
CA MET A 262 -8.71 12.18 1.88
C MET A 262 -7.44 13.02 1.75
N TYR A 263 -7.18 13.56 0.56
CA TYR A 263 -6.07 14.48 0.31
C TYR A 263 -6.58 15.90 0.11
N VAL A 264 -5.92 16.86 0.76
CA VAL A 264 -6.14 18.29 0.60
C VAL A 264 -4.82 18.91 0.11
N PRO A 265 -4.81 19.55 -1.08
CA PRO A 265 -3.61 20.14 -1.64
C PRO A 265 -3.12 21.34 -0.81
N SER A 266 -1.85 21.71 -1.00
CA SER A 266 -1.26 22.87 -0.32
C SER A 266 -2.02 24.16 -0.64
N LEU A 267 -2.31 24.92 0.41
CA LEU A 267 -2.93 26.24 0.34
C LEU A 267 -1.94 27.36 0.71
N GLY A 268 -0.76 27.00 1.21
CA GLY A 268 0.36 27.89 1.48
C GLY A 268 0.12 28.92 2.61
N SER A 269 -0.92 28.74 3.42
CA SER A 269 -1.20 29.56 4.59
C SER A 269 -2.04 28.80 5.61
N PRO A 270 -1.90 29.08 6.93
CA PRO A 270 -2.61 28.34 7.97
C PRO A 270 -4.11 28.33 7.75
N GLN A 271 -4.73 27.16 7.93
CA GLN A 271 -6.15 26.94 7.73
C GLN A 271 -6.76 26.16 8.89
N THR A 272 -8.09 26.26 8.99
CA THR A 272 -8.93 25.35 9.76
C THR A 272 -9.88 24.68 8.77
N LEU A 273 -9.82 23.35 8.71
CA LEU A 273 -10.63 22.51 7.86
C LEU A 273 -11.75 21.88 8.69
N ASP A 274 -13.00 22.20 8.36
CA ASP A 274 -14.16 21.61 8.99
C ASP A 274 -14.72 20.53 8.06
N LEU A 275 -14.79 19.30 8.54
CA LEU A 275 -15.28 18.13 7.81
C LEU A 275 -16.49 17.54 8.50
N THR A 276 -17.53 17.21 7.74
CA THR A 276 -18.62 16.35 8.18
C THR A 276 -18.65 15.13 7.26
N ALA A 277 -18.42 13.95 7.82
CA ALA A 277 -18.28 12.72 7.05
C ALA A 277 -19.42 11.73 7.34
N GLU A 278 -20.01 11.19 6.26
CA GLU A 278 -21.10 10.22 6.28
C GLU A 278 -20.71 9.00 5.43
N LEU A 279 -20.94 7.78 5.93
CA LEU A 279 -20.74 6.56 5.15
C LEU A 279 -21.89 6.38 4.15
N ILE A 280 -21.54 6.17 2.89
CA ILE A 280 -22.50 5.87 1.84
C ILE A 280 -22.08 4.66 0.98
N TRP A 281 -23.08 3.96 0.48
CA TRP A 281 -22.94 2.91 -0.52
C TRP A 281 -23.39 3.41 -1.87
N LYS A 282 -22.43 3.53 -2.79
CA LYS A 282 -22.66 3.89 -4.18
C LYS A 282 -23.01 2.63 -4.98
N VAL A 283 -24.26 2.52 -5.40
CA VAL A 283 -24.72 1.42 -6.27
C VAL A 283 -24.44 1.80 -7.71
N ASN A 284 -23.57 1.04 -8.35
CA ASN A 284 -23.15 1.20 -9.73
C ASN A 284 -23.79 0.13 -10.60
N GLY A 285 -24.34 0.54 -11.73
CA GLY A 285 -24.81 -0.34 -12.80
C GLY A 285 -23.86 -0.28 -13.99
N LYS A 286 -23.48 -1.42 -14.55
CA LYS A 286 -22.74 -1.55 -15.81
C LYS A 286 -23.76 -1.64 -16.94
N THR A 287 -24.13 -0.51 -17.52
CA THR A 287 -25.06 -0.51 -18.64
C THR A 287 -24.37 -0.93 -19.92
N ASP A 288 -25.04 -1.75 -20.72
CA ASP A 288 -24.57 -2.12 -22.04
C ASP A 288 -24.90 -1.05 -23.07
N VAL A 289 -23.87 -0.61 -23.79
CA VAL A 289 -23.99 0.25 -24.96
C VAL A 289 -23.56 -0.54 -26.19
N PRO A 290 -24.44 -0.66 -27.21
CA PRO A 290 -24.08 -1.35 -28.45
C PRO A 290 -22.90 -0.68 -29.13
N ILE A 291 -21.92 -1.48 -29.55
CA ILE A 291 -20.76 -1.01 -30.31
C ILE A 291 -20.76 -1.61 -31.71
N ALA A 292 -20.25 -0.85 -32.67
CA ALA A 292 -20.20 -1.25 -34.05
C ALA A 292 -19.00 -0.65 -34.77
N SER A 293 -18.56 -1.32 -35.83
CA SER A 293 -17.68 -0.72 -36.83
C SER A 293 -18.51 -0.34 -38.06
N LEU A 294 -18.11 0.73 -38.74
CA LEU A 294 -18.69 1.13 -40.02
C LEU A 294 -17.66 0.93 -41.12
N GLU A 295 -17.74 -0.20 -41.82
CA GLU A 295 -16.90 -0.51 -42.97
C GLU A 295 -17.42 0.24 -44.20
N TRP A 296 -16.57 0.99 -44.90
CA TRP A 296 -16.91 1.59 -46.18
C TRP A 296 -16.94 0.53 -47.29
N ILE A 297 -17.87 0.61 -48.25
CA ILE A 297 -18.07 -0.45 -49.26
C ILE A 297 -16.84 -0.71 -50.14
N ASP A 298 -15.94 0.26 -50.29
CA ASP A 298 -14.67 0.15 -51.02
C ASP A 298 -13.49 -0.26 -50.11
N GLY A 299 -13.76 -0.59 -48.84
CA GLY A 299 -12.82 -1.09 -47.84
C GLY A 299 -12.37 -0.05 -46.82
N GLY A 300 -11.98 -0.52 -45.63
CA GLY A 300 -11.59 0.33 -44.49
C GLY A 300 -12.79 0.71 -43.60
N HIS A 301 -12.51 1.17 -42.39
CA HIS A 301 -13.47 1.45 -41.34
C HIS A 301 -13.48 2.93 -40.98
N LEU A 302 -14.64 3.47 -40.65
CA LEU A 302 -14.76 4.79 -40.05
C LEU A 302 -13.98 4.82 -38.72
N ALA A 303 -13.01 5.71 -38.63
CA ALA A 303 -12.12 5.84 -37.50
C ALA A 303 -11.97 7.28 -37.03
N LEU A 304 -11.66 7.41 -35.74
CA LEU A 304 -11.20 8.66 -35.14
C LEU A 304 -9.70 8.84 -35.39
N ASP A 305 -9.30 9.96 -36.01
CA ASP A 305 -7.89 10.34 -36.09
C ASP A 305 -7.40 11.03 -34.78
N PRO A 306 -6.08 11.17 -34.56
CA PRO A 306 -5.55 11.78 -33.33
C PRO A 306 -5.96 13.24 -33.11
N GLU A 307 -6.45 13.92 -34.15
CA GLU A 307 -6.89 15.32 -34.11
C GLU A 307 -8.42 15.44 -33.89
N GLY A 308 -9.11 14.31 -33.76
CA GLY A 308 -10.55 14.23 -33.52
C GLY A 308 -11.40 14.23 -34.80
N LYS A 309 -10.79 14.14 -35.98
CA LYS A 309 -11.49 14.13 -37.27
C LYS A 309 -11.97 12.72 -37.63
N ALA A 310 -13.09 12.64 -38.34
CA ALA A 310 -13.58 11.39 -38.90
C ALA A 310 -12.85 11.04 -40.21
N THR A 311 -12.25 9.84 -40.26
CA THR A 311 -11.48 9.35 -41.41
C THR A 311 -11.78 7.87 -41.70
N ILE A 312 -11.35 7.37 -42.86
CA ILE A 312 -11.33 5.92 -43.15
C ILE A 312 -9.96 5.36 -42.83
N SER A 313 -9.92 4.43 -41.88
CA SER A 313 -8.75 3.63 -41.53
C SER A 313 -8.79 2.31 -42.28
N TYR A 314 -7.66 1.89 -42.84
CA TYR A 314 -7.51 0.58 -43.50
C TYR A 314 -6.80 -0.44 -42.59
N GLY A 315 -6.66 -0.12 -41.30
CA GLY A 315 -6.13 -1.03 -40.28
C GLY A 315 -7.15 -2.08 -39.83
N GLU A 316 -6.73 -2.95 -38.92
CA GLU A 316 -7.66 -3.82 -38.20
C GLU A 316 -8.53 -2.98 -37.26
N VAL A 317 -9.75 -3.44 -36.99
CA VAL A 317 -10.67 -2.75 -36.07
C VAL A 317 -10.06 -2.72 -34.67
N SER A 318 -9.67 -1.51 -34.24
CA SER A 318 -9.14 -1.24 -32.90
C SER A 318 -10.08 -0.29 -32.13
N ASP A 319 -9.59 0.31 -31.04
CA ASP A 319 -10.37 1.27 -30.26
C ASP A 319 -10.88 2.44 -31.13
N ASN A 320 -10.07 2.94 -32.08
CA ASN A 320 -10.42 4.11 -32.89
C ASN A 320 -11.46 3.83 -33.98
N GLU A 321 -11.56 2.58 -34.44
CA GLU A 321 -12.57 2.09 -35.40
C GLU A 321 -13.84 1.58 -34.70
N THR A 322 -13.84 1.49 -33.36
CA THR A 322 -14.97 1.02 -32.56
C THR A 322 -15.85 2.19 -32.14
N LEU A 323 -17.09 2.19 -32.61
CA LEU A 323 -18.03 3.30 -32.42
C LEU A 323 -19.19 2.89 -31.53
N GLU A 324 -19.56 3.74 -30.57
CA GLU A 324 -20.75 3.50 -29.75
C GLU A 324 -22.00 3.93 -30.52
N TRP A 325 -22.96 3.02 -30.62
CA TRP A 325 -24.14 3.16 -31.46
C TRP A 325 -25.39 3.44 -30.62
N THR A 326 -25.85 4.69 -30.60
CA THR A 326 -27.03 5.11 -29.84
C THR A 326 -28.25 5.28 -30.72
N GLU A 327 -29.31 4.52 -30.42
CA GLU A 327 -30.60 4.56 -31.10
C GLU A 327 -31.52 5.65 -30.50
N LEU A 328 -31.87 6.68 -31.28
CA LEU A 328 -32.74 7.78 -30.83
C LEU A 328 -34.22 7.59 -31.19
N GLY A 329 -34.54 6.51 -31.91
CA GLY A 329 -35.88 6.22 -32.42
C GLY A 329 -36.21 6.97 -33.71
N GLY A 330 -37.26 6.52 -34.41
CA GLY A 330 -37.68 7.13 -35.68
C GLY A 330 -36.67 7.03 -36.83
N GLY A 331 -35.74 6.08 -36.76
CA GLY A 331 -34.64 5.92 -37.72
C GLY A 331 -33.46 6.88 -37.48
N LYS A 332 -33.43 7.59 -36.35
CA LYS A 332 -32.31 8.47 -35.98
C LYS A 332 -31.32 7.76 -35.08
N VAL A 333 -30.04 8.09 -35.26
CA VAL A 333 -28.91 7.56 -34.50
C VAL A 333 -27.94 8.66 -34.11
N ALA A 334 -27.22 8.44 -33.02
CA ALA A 334 -26.03 9.20 -32.64
C ALA A 334 -24.86 8.21 -32.49
N ILE A 335 -23.68 8.66 -32.91
CA ILE A 335 -22.46 7.84 -32.94
C ILE A 335 -21.41 8.52 -32.07
N VAL A 336 -20.74 7.77 -31.20
CA VAL A 336 -19.67 8.27 -30.32
C VAL A 336 -18.36 7.59 -30.68
N GLY A 337 -17.28 8.37 -30.77
CA GLY A 337 -15.93 7.87 -31.05
C GLY A 337 -15.21 7.40 -29.78
N SER A 338 -14.00 6.86 -29.94
CA SER A 338 -13.17 6.42 -28.81
C SER A 338 -12.76 7.54 -27.84
N ASN A 339 -12.86 8.80 -28.26
CA ASN A 339 -12.66 9.98 -27.42
C ASN A 339 -13.88 10.35 -26.55
N GLY A 340 -14.98 9.61 -26.64
CA GLY A 340 -16.21 9.89 -25.90
C GLY A 340 -17.03 11.07 -26.44
N LEU A 341 -16.66 11.63 -27.59
CA LEU A 341 -17.40 12.72 -28.23
C LEU A 341 -18.30 12.20 -29.36
N TYR A 342 -19.43 12.86 -29.56
CA TYR A 342 -20.38 12.58 -30.62
C TYR A 342 -19.83 13.02 -31.99
N LEU A 343 -20.10 12.20 -33.00
CA LEU A 343 -19.88 12.54 -34.40
C LEU A 343 -20.76 13.73 -34.77
N ASN A 344 -20.11 14.84 -35.07
CA ASN A 344 -20.70 16.12 -35.37
C ASN A 344 -20.49 16.44 -36.85
N VAL A 345 -21.52 17.02 -37.46
CA VAL A 345 -21.47 17.53 -38.82
C VAL A 345 -21.69 19.03 -38.78
N ASP A 346 -20.80 19.83 -39.39
CA ASP A 346 -21.00 21.28 -39.47
C ASP A 346 -21.89 21.68 -40.67
N ASP A 347 -22.26 22.96 -40.73
CA ASP A 347 -23.08 23.51 -41.83
C ASP A 347 -22.41 23.37 -43.22
N ASN A 348 -21.08 23.22 -43.27
CA ASN A 348 -20.32 23.06 -44.50
C ASN A 348 -20.12 21.59 -44.90
N GLY A 349 -20.59 20.64 -44.10
CA GLY A 349 -20.42 19.21 -44.33
C GLY A 349 -19.08 18.65 -43.85
N SER A 350 -18.33 19.35 -43.00
CA SER A 350 -17.18 18.78 -42.28
C SER A 350 -17.68 17.83 -41.20
N VAL A 351 -16.97 16.71 -41.00
CA VAL A 351 -17.36 15.66 -40.06
C VAL A 351 -16.21 15.37 -39.09
N ASP A 352 -16.47 15.51 -37.79
CA ASP A 352 -15.51 15.32 -36.71
C ASP A 352 -16.18 14.83 -35.42
N PHE A 353 -15.43 14.23 -34.50
CA PHE A 353 -15.93 13.82 -33.19
C PHE A 353 -15.61 14.91 -32.17
N SER A 354 -16.40 15.97 -32.18
CA SER A 354 -16.12 17.22 -31.45
C SER A 354 -17.19 17.62 -30.43
N SER A 355 -18.40 17.04 -30.48
CA SER A 355 -19.51 17.46 -29.62
C SER A 355 -19.63 16.59 -28.36
N GLY A 356 -19.82 17.21 -27.19
CA GLY A 356 -20.11 16.51 -25.94
C GLY A 356 -21.59 16.22 -25.68
N ASN A 357 -22.50 16.75 -26.51
CA ASN A 357 -23.95 16.62 -26.33
C ASN A 357 -24.66 16.15 -27.60
N ILE A 358 -25.84 15.53 -27.43
CA ILE A 358 -26.73 15.21 -28.55
C ILE A 358 -27.46 16.49 -28.98
N GLU A 359 -27.10 16.99 -30.15
CA GLU A 359 -27.67 18.19 -30.77
C GLU A 359 -28.12 17.89 -32.20
N GLU A 360 -28.74 18.85 -32.89
CA GLU A 360 -29.22 18.62 -34.25
C GLU A 360 -28.09 18.18 -35.19
N SER A 361 -26.89 18.76 -35.03
CA SER A 361 -25.69 18.47 -35.82
C SER A 361 -25.06 17.10 -35.57
N THR A 362 -25.40 16.42 -34.47
CA THR A 362 -24.86 15.10 -34.11
C THR A 362 -25.82 13.95 -34.39
N VAL A 363 -27.01 14.27 -34.91
CA VAL A 363 -28.08 13.29 -35.15
C VAL A 363 -28.13 12.93 -36.62
N LEU A 364 -27.91 11.65 -36.90
CA LEU A 364 -27.92 11.09 -38.25
C LEU A 364 -29.21 10.30 -38.49
N THR A 365 -29.78 10.40 -39.68
CA THR A 365 -30.89 9.56 -40.11
C THR A 365 -30.34 8.35 -40.84
N ARG A 366 -30.59 7.14 -40.31
CA ARG A 366 -30.13 5.91 -40.95
C ARG A 366 -31.14 5.39 -41.97
N ILE A 367 -30.65 4.95 -43.11
CA ILE A 367 -31.45 4.32 -44.17
C ILE A 367 -30.73 3.04 -44.60
N TYR A 368 -31.40 1.89 -44.44
CA TYR A 368 -30.88 0.61 -44.92
C TYR A 368 -31.26 0.38 -46.38
N SER A 369 -30.29 0.01 -47.19
CA SER A 369 -30.47 -0.41 -48.58
C SER A 369 -30.84 -1.90 -48.67
N GLU A 370 -31.46 -2.33 -49.78
CA GLU A 370 -31.87 -3.73 -50.01
C GLU A 370 -30.71 -4.76 -49.96
N GLY A 371 -29.46 -4.30 -49.99
CA GLY A 371 -28.24 -5.11 -49.89
C GLY A 371 -27.59 -5.18 -48.49
N GLY A 372 -28.16 -4.54 -47.47
CA GLY A 372 -27.61 -4.53 -46.11
C GLY A 372 -26.64 -3.38 -45.81
N SER A 373 -26.30 -2.54 -46.79
CA SER A 373 -25.58 -1.28 -46.55
C SER A 373 -26.47 -0.26 -45.84
N VAL A 374 -25.86 0.62 -45.06
CA VAL A 374 -26.47 1.73 -44.33
C VAL A 374 -25.94 3.04 -44.91
N ARG A 375 -26.86 3.97 -45.16
CA ARG A 375 -26.56 5.38 -45.43
C ARG A 375 -26.93 6.20 -44.21
N LEU A 376 -26.10 7.19 -43.89
CA LEU A 376 -26.27 8.06 -42.74
C LEU A 376 -26.43 9.50 -43.23
N THR A 377 -27.65 10.01 -43.20
CA THR A 377 -27.95 11.38 -43.63
C THR A 377 -27.81 12.34 -42.46
N ALA A 378 -26.97 13.37 -42.60
CA ALA A 378 -26.78 14.42 -41.60
C ALA A 378 -27.93 15.44 -41.57
N PHE A 379 -27.94 16.32 -40.57
CA PHE A 379 -28.99 17.34 -40.40
C PHE A 379 -29.08 18.34 -41.57
N ASN A 380 -27.96 18.57 -42.26
CA ASN A 380 -27.87 19.42 -43.44
C ASN A 380 -28.54 18.80 -44.69
N GLY A 381 -29.00 17.54 -44.59
CA GLY A 381 -29.73 16.82 -45.63
C GLY A 381 -28.85 16.04 -46.60
N ASN A 382 -27.53 16.03 -46.40
CA ASN A 382 -26.58 15.27 -47.22
C ASN A 382 -26.17 13.97 -46.51
N ASP A 383 -25.78 12.95 -47.28
CA ASP A 383 -25.28 11.69 -46.74
C ASP A 383 -23.81 11.83 -46.32
N LEU A 384 -23.40 11.12 -45.26
CA LEU A 384 -21.98 10.94 -44.95
C LEU A 384 -21.37 10.15 -46.09
N ALA A 385 -20.30 10.69 -46.67
CA ALA A 385 -19.58 10.09 -47.77
C ALA A 385 -18.07 10.10 -47.50
N ALA A 386 -17.42 8.97 -47.81
CA ALA A 386 -15.99 8.85 -47.81
C ALA A 386 -15.41 9.25 -49.18
N ASP A 387 -14.29 9.97 -49.18
CA ASP A 387 -13.49 10.16 -50.38
C ASP A 387 -12.30 9.20 -50.45
N TRP A 388 -11.70 9.12 -51.63
CA TRP A 388 -10.59 8.18 -51.90
C TRP A 388 -9.29 8.57 -51.19
N ASP A 389 -9.24 9.76 -50.59
CA ASP A 389 -8.15 10.21 -49.73
C ASP A 389 -8.41 9.84 -48.26
N GLY A 390 -9.54 9.16 -47.96
CA GLY A 390 -9.91 8.68 -46.63
C GLY A 390 -10.58 9.73 -45.74
N ASN A 391 -11.02 10.87 -46.28
CA ASN A 391 -11.76 11.86 -45.50
C ASN A 391 -13.27 11.58 -45.55
N ILE A 392 -13.94 11.89 -44.44
CA ILE A 392 -15.41 11.86 -44.36
C ILE A 392 -15.97 13.26 -44.48
N ARG A 393 -17.03 13.41 -45.27
CA ARG A 393 -17.77 14.66 -45.44
C ARG A 393 -19.27 14.42 -45.66
N ALA A 394 -20.08 15.44 -45.44
CA ALA A 394 -21.51 15.45 -45.71
C ALA A 394 -21.88 16.74 -46.48
N ASP A 395 -21.23 16.97 -47.62
CA ASP A 395 -21.34 18.20 -48.43
C ASP A 395 -22.23 18.04 -49.69
N GLY A 396 -22.81 16.85 -49.89
CA GLY A 396 -23.66 16.52 -51.04
C GLY A 396 -22.89 16.28 -52.34
N ASN A 397 -21.55 16.22 -52.28
CA ASN A 397 -20.69 15.87 -53.40
C ASN A 397 -20.25 14.41 -53.31
N GLU A 398 -21.24 13.51 -53.26
CA GLU A 398 -21.07 12.06 -53.21
C GLU A 398 -21.07 11.45 -54.62
N GLY A 399 -20.02 10.68 -54.94
CA GLY A 399 -19.98 9.79 -56.11
C GLY A 399 -20.75 8.50 -55.84
N GLU A 400 -21.08 7.72 -56.88
CA GLU A 400 -21.80 6.45 -56.70
C GLU A 400 -21.04 5.50 -55.74
N GLY A 401 -21.65 5.16 -54.60
CA GLY A 401 -21.11 4.22 -53.61
C GLY A 401 -20.24 4.84 -52.50
N MET A 402 -19.94 6.14 -52.58
CA MET A 402 -19.14 6.85 -51.56
C MET A 402 -19.89 7.03 -50.23
N ASP A 403 -21.21 6.96 -50.26
CA ASP A 403 -22.17 7.16 -49.17
C ASP A 403 -22.64 5.86 -48.50
N GLU A 404 -22.11 4.70 -48.91
CA GLU A 404 -22.54 3.39 -48.44
C GLU A 404 -21.57 2.75 -47.46
N PHE A 405 -22.06 2.45 -46.26
CA PHE A 405 -21.32 1.74 -45.21
C PHE A 405 -21.97 0.40 -44.89
N ILE A 406 -21.20 -0.54 -44.34
CA ILE A 406 -21.67 -1.78 -43.75
C ILE A 406 -21.45 -1.64 -42.24
N LYS A 407 -22.54 -1.71 -41.48
CA LYS A 407 -22.47 -1.75 -40.02
C LYS A 407 -22.15 -3.17 -39.58
N GLU A 408 -20.95 -3.37 -39.05
CA GLU A 408 -20.55 -4.59 -38.37
C GLU A 408 -20.86 -4.48 -36.88
N ASP A 409 -21.59 -5.47 -36.34
CA ASP A 409 -21.94 -5.51 -34.92
C ASP A 409 -20.77 -6.12 -34.13
N LEU A 410 -20.20 -5.34 -33.21
CA LEU A 410 -19.08 -5.76 -32.36
C LEU A 410 -19.55 -6.17 -30.96
N GLY A 411 -20.87 -6.20 -30.71
CA GLY A 411 -21.47 -6.52 -29.42
C GLY A 411 -21.71 -5.29 -28.56
N PHE A 412 -21.29 -5.35 -27.29
CA PHE A 412 -21.60 -4.34 -26.29
C PHE A 412 -20.35 -3.91 -25.52
N ARG A 413 -20.32 -2.62 -25.16
CA ARG A 413 -19.36 -2.05 -24.22
C ARG A 413 -20.11 -1.70 -22.93
N LYS A 414 -19.49 -2.01 -21.80
CA LYS A 414 -20.03 -1.72 -20.47
C LYS A 414 -19.63 -0.33 -20.04
N HIS A 415 -20.61 0.47 -19.64
CA HIS A 415 -20.42 1.79 -19.04
C HIS A 415 -20.97 1.81 -17.63
N THR A 416 -20.18 2.31 -16.67
CA THR A 416 -20.61 2.40 -15.28
C THR A 416 -21.46 3.65 -15.07
N VAL A 417 -22.67 3.47 -14.57
CA VAL A 417 -23.60 4.54 -14.17
C VAL A 417 -23.97 4.40 -12.70
N THR A 418 -24.04 5.52 -11.99
CA THR A 418 -24.57 5.51 -10.61
C THR A 418 -26.08 5.34 -10.63
N LEU A 419 -26.60 4.36 -9.91
CA LEU A 419 -28.04 4.08 -9.79
C LEU A 419 -28.64 4.70 -8.54
N ALA A 420 -27.94 4.61 -7.40
CA ALA A 420 -28.42 5.08 -6.11
C ALA A 420 -27.27 5.26 -5.10
N TYR A 421 -27.54 6.04 -4.06
CA TYR A 421 -26.72 6.15 -2.85
C TYR A 421 -27.56 5.71 -1.64
N TYR A 422 -26.98 4.91 -0.75
CA TYR A 422 -27.58 4.52 0.52
C TYR A 422 -26.69 4.93 1.68
N TYR A 423 -27.27 5.50 2.73
CA TYR A 423 -26.55 5.87 3.95
C TYR A 423 -26.57 4.70 4.92
N GLU A 424 -25.48 4.51 5.65
CA GLU A 424 -25.38 3.54 6.74
C GLU A 424 -24.68 4.18 7.94
N ASP A 425 -25.15 3.85 9.14
CA ASP A 425 -24.44 4.20 10.37
C ASP A 425 -23.12 3.39 10.46
N PHE A 426 -22.14 3.92 11.17
CA PHE A 426 -20.83 3.29 11.31
C PHE A 426 -20.22 3.60 12.67
N THR A 427 -19.29 2.75 13.10
CA THR A 427 -18.35 3.05 14.17
C THR A 427 -17.09 3.59 13.51
N LEU A 428 -16.67 4.80 13.85
CA LEU A 428 -15.34 5.29 13.55
C LEU A 428 -14.37 4.59 14.51
N THR A 429 -13.51 3.74 13.93
CA THR A 429 -12.51 2.93 14.64
C THR A 429 -11.18 3.69 14.73
N GLY A 430 -10.90 4.51 13.72
CA GLY A 430 -9.74 5.40 13.81
C GLY A 430 -9.83 6.61 12.90
N LEU A 431 -9.05 7.61 13.26
CA LEU A 431 -8.94 8.86 12.51
C LEU A 431 -7.53 9.40 12.67
N SER A 432 -6.90 9.81 11.58
CA SER A 432 -5.65 10.56 11.65
C SER A 432 -5.62 11.73 10.69
N ALA A 433 -4.90 12.77 11.08
CA ALA A 433 -4.58 13.91 10.23
C ALA A 433 -3.06 14.05 10.14
N GLU A 434 -2.53 14.09 8.92
CA GLU A 434 -1.10 14.11 8.63
C GLU A 434 -0.78 15.28 7.67
N GLU A 435 -0.10 16.31 8.17
CA GLU A 435 0.41 17.43 7.38
C GLU A 435 1.85 17.13 6.93
N ASN A 436 2.08 17.10 5.62
CA ASN A 436 3.36 16.81 5.00
C ASN A 436 4.13 18.11 4.72
N HIS A 437 5.34 18.24 5.26
CA HIS A 437 6.24 19.38 5.10
C HIS A 437 7.37 19.13 4.08
N GLY A 438 7.14 18.19 3.16
CA GLY A 438 8.05 17.85 2.07
C GLY A 438 8.87 16.60 2.33
N THR A 439 9.13 15.90 1.23
CA THR A 439 9.85 14.62 1.21
C THR A 439 11.01 14.71 0.23
N ASP A 440 12.22 14.47 0.73
CA ASP A 440 13.43 14.39 -0.09
C ASP A 440 13.79 12.93 -0.37
N VAL A 441 14.24 12.65 -1.60
CA VAL A 441 14.56 11.29 -2.06
C VAL A 441 15.95 11.25 -2.67
N ALA A 442 16.69 10.19 -2.39
CA ALA A 442 17.83 9.74 -3.18
C ALA A 442 17.61 8.32 -3.72
N LEU A 443 17.99 8.12 -4.97
CA LEU A 443 18.08 6.81 -5.62
C LEU A 443 19.53 6.56 -5.97
N VAL A 444 20.20 5.72 -5.18
CA VAL A 444 21.58 5.26 -5.39
C VAL A 444 21.55 3.93 -6.12
N TYR A 445 22.29 3.81 -7.23
CA TYR A 445 22.24 2.62 -8.07
C TYR A 445 23.56 2.29 -8.74
N GLY A 446 23.76 0.99 -9.02
CA GLY A 446 24.98 0.44 -9.60
C GLY A 446 24.82 -1.03 -9.99
N ASP A 447 25.83 -1.57 -10.66
CA ASP A 447 25.87 -2.94 -11.19
C ASP A 447 26.95 -3.83 -10.55
N ASP A 448 27.73 -3.30 -9.61
CA ASP A 448 28.74 -4.05 -8.87
C ASP A 448 28.24 -4.46 -7.48
N GLU A 449 28.18 -5.78 -7.24
CA GLU A 449 27.67 -6.38 -6.01
C GLU A 449 28.43 -5.94 -4.74
N GLN A 450 29.75 -5.75 -4.83
CA GLN A 450 30.57 -5.37 -3.67
C GLN A 450 30.36 -3.91 -3.30
N ASN A 451 30.39 -3.02 -4.30
CA ASN A 451 30.17 -1.60 -4.11
C ASN A 451 28.76 -1.32 -3.58
N MET A 452 27.75 -1.99 -4.12
CA MET A 452 26.36 -1.72 -3.75
C MET A 452 25.97 -2.30 -2.38
N VAL A 453 26.51 -3.47 -2.00
CA VAL A 453 26.34 -3.98 -0.63
C VAL A 453 27.07 -3.10 0.38
N ALA A 454 28.28 -2.64 0.06
CA ALA A 454 29.02 -1.69 0.90
C ALA A 454 28.30 -0.35 1.05
N ALA A 455 27.78 0.21 -0.05
CA ALA A 455 27.00 1.44 -0.05
C ALA A 455 25.76 1.32 0.84
N ASN A 456 25.03 0.21 0.73
CA ASN A 456 23.84 -0.02 1.54
C ASN A 456 24.18 -0.15 3.03
N LEU A 457 25.32 -0.77 3.38
CA LEU A 457 25.80 -0.83 4.75
C LEU A 457 26.09 0.56 5.31
N ILE A 458 26.82 1.41 4.58
CA ILE A 458 27.07 2.80 5.01
C ILE A 458 25.75 3.55 5.17
N MET A 459 24.87 3.49 4.17
CA MET A 459 23.61 4.22 4.22
C MET A 459 22.69 3.74 5.36
N ALA A 460 22.65 2.45 5.65
CA ALA A 460 21.89 1.92 6.76
C ALA A 460 22.43 2.42 8.11
N TYR A 461 23.75 2.48 8.29
CA TYR A 461 24.32 2.83 9.60
C TYR A 461 24.52 4.33 9.81
N GLU A 462 24.99 5.05 8.79
CA GLU A 462 25.32 6.47 8.90
C GLU A 462 24.18 7.37 8.38
N PHE A 463 23.56 7.07 7.23
CA PHE A 463 22.50 7.95 6.72
C PHE A 463 21.19 7.77 7.50
N LEU A 464 20.78 6.53 7.74
CA LEU A 464 19.48 6.28 8.37
C LEU A 464 19.47 6.70 9.85
N ARG A 465 20.61 6.55 10.53
CA ARG A 465 20.68 6.64 11.99
C ARG A 465 21.51 7.79 12.54
N ASP A 466 22.36 8.46 11.75
CA ASP A 466 22.99 9.71 12.20
C ASP A 466 22.10 10.89 11.81
N PRO A 467 21.45 11.57 12.78
CA PRO A 467 20.57 12.69 12.48
C PRO A 467 21.27 13.83 11.74
N GLU A 468 22.58 14.00 11.88
CA GLU A 468 23.32 15.10 11.24
C GLU A 468 23.47 14.94 9.72
N ASN A 469 23.34 13.72 9.19
CA ASN A 469 23.50 13.43 7.76
C ASN A 469 22.21 13.69 6.97
N ASP A 470 22.29 14.40 5.85
CA ASP A 470 21.18 14.68 4.93
C ASP A 470 21.40 13.98 3.58
N ILE A 471 20.42 14.05 2.67
CA ILE A 471 20.50 13.46 1.32
C ILE A 471 21.77 13.87 0.56
N PRO A 472 22.22 15.14 0.57
CA PRO A 472 23.46 15.52 -0.09
C PRO A 472 24.72 14.88 0.51
N ASP A 473 24.70 14.54 1.80
CA ASP A 473 25.85 13.97 2.50
C ASP A 473 26.09 12.50 2.10
N ILE A 474 25.09 11.82 1.52
CA ILE A 474 25.23 10.47 0.95
C ILE A 474 26.38 10.43 -0.08
N ASP A 475 26.51 11.47 -0.91
CA ASP A 475 27.57 11.52 -1.94
C ASP A 475 28.95 11.52 -1.28
N ASP A 476 29.15 12.40 -0.29
CA ASP A 476 30.40 12.53 0.46
C ASP A 476 30.73 11.23 1.24
N MET A 477 29.73 10.60 1.86
CA MET A 477 29.88 9.36 2.64
C MET A 477 30.33 8.17 1.77
N LEU A 478 29.75 8.04 0.57
CA LEU A 478 30.10 6.95 -0.35
C LEU A 478 31.44 7.22 -1.06
N ASP A 479 31.73 8.48 -1.40
CA ASP A 479 33.00 8.90 -2.03
C ASP A 479 34.20 8.76 -1.09
N ASP A 480 34.03 8.98 0.22
CA ASP A 480 35.09 8.81 1.22
C ASP A 480 35.63 7.36 1.27
N HIS A 481 34.85 6.39 0.79
CA HIS A 481 35.21 4.97 0.66
C HIS A 481 35.56 4.55 -0.78
N ASP A 482 35.74 5.49 -1.71
CA ASP A 482 36.04 5.24 -3.12
C ASP A 482 35.01 4.30 -3.81
N LEU A 483 33.74 4.31 -3.37
CA LEU A 483 32.69 3.45 -3.92
C LEU A 483 32.27 3.87 -5.33
N ILE A 484 31.94 2.88 -6.17
CA ILE A 484 31.43 3.13 -7.52
C ILE A 484 29.90 3.03 -7.51
N TYR A 485 29.25 4.18 -7.63
CA TYR A 485 27.78 4.28 -7.68
C TYR A 485 27.33 5.41 -8.61
N ARG A 486 26.02 5.53 -8.77
CA ARG A 486 25.35 6.68 -9.37
C ARG A 486 24.21 7.09 -8.47
N MET A 487 23.92 8.38 -8.39
CA MET A 487 22.86 8.90 -7.55
C MET A 487 21.97 9.87 -8.32
N GLN A 488 20.66 9.78 -8.07
CA GLN A 488 19.67 10.79 -8.46
C GLN A 488 18.96 11.28 -7.21
N THR A 489 18.71 12.59 -7.12
CA THR A 489 18.00 13.19 -6.00
C THR A 489 16.85 14.06 -6.48
N ALA A 490 15.78 14.13 -5.68
CA ALA A 490 14.61 14.96 -5.94
C ALA A 490 13.88 15.28 -4.64
N GLY A 491 13.17 16.41 -4.61
CA GLY A 491 12.31 16.80 -3.50
C GLY A 491 10.86 16.95 -3.97
N PHE A 492 9.92 16.52 -3.14
CA PHE A 492 8.49 16.48 -3.43
C PHE A 492 7.68 17.08 -2.29
N ALA A 493 6.41 17.43 -2.56
CA ALA A 493 5.56 18.02 -1.54
C ALA A 493 5.06 16.97 -0.54
N THR A 494 4.89 15.71 -0.98
CA THR A 494 4.42 14.59 -0.15
C THR A 494 5.19 13.31 -0.44
N SER A 495 5.12 12.38 0.52
CA SER A 495 5.70 11.04 0.39
C SER A 495 5.04 10.21 -0.71
N ASP A 496 3.73 10.37 -0.93
CA ASP A 496 2.99 9.75 -2.03
C ASP A 496 3.48 10.22 -3.40
N GLU A 497 3.71 11.53 -3.56
CA GLU A 497 4.25 12.10 -4.80
C GLU A 497 5.67 11.59 -5.06
N ALA A 498 6.49 11.52 -4.01
CA ALA A 498 7.84 10.98 -4.04
C ALA A 498 7.88 9.51 -4.47
N ALA A 499 7.09 8.65 -3.82
CA ALA A 499 6.98 7.23 -4.15
C ALA A 499 6.57 7.01 -5.61
N ARG A 500 5.58 7.77 -6.09
CA ARG A 500 5.15 7.73 -7.48
C ARG A 500 6.23 8.20 -8.45
N ALA A 501 6.93 9.27 -8.12
CA ALA A 501 7.99 9.81 -8.97
C ALA A 501 9.17 8.82 -9.11
N ILE A 502 9.47 8.07 -8.06
CA ILE A 502 10.46 6.98 -8.14
C ILE A 502 10.05 5.96 -9.20
N THR A 503 8.82 5.45 -9.15
CA THR A 503 8.37 4.41 -10.08
C THR A 503 8.17 4.92 -11.51
N THR A 504 7.63 6.13 -11.68
CA THR A 504 7.21 6.64 -12.99
C THR A 504 8.28 7.44 -13.72
N LEU A 505 9.28 7.97 -13.00
CA LEU A 505 10.29 8.86 -13.58
C LEU A 505 11.72 8.42 -13.22
N MET A 506 12.06 8.35 -11.92
CA MET A 506 13.46 8.18 -11.51
C MET A 506 14.01 6.79 -11.83
N MET A 507 13.25 5.72 -11.56
CA MET A 507 13.64 4.35 -11.88
C MET A 507 13.80 4.13 -13.39
N PRO A 508 12.82 4.49 -14.26
CA PRO A 508 13.01 4.44 -15.70
C PRO A 508 14.26 5.21 -16.18
N MET A 509 14.48 6.42 -15.67
CA MET A 509 15.67 7.21 -16.00
C MET A 509 16.97 6.57 -15.50
N ALA A 510 16.96 5.92 -14.33
CA ALA A 510 18.12 5.20 -13.81
C ALA A 510 18.45 3.99 -14.69
N ARG A 511 17.43 3.25 -15.13
CA ARG A 511 17.56 2.08 -16.00
C ARG A 511 18.07 2.44 -17.40
N GLU A 512 17.58 3.52 -18.01
CA GLU A 512 18.12 4.01 -19.30
C GLU A 512 19.61 4.35 -19.24
N ASN A 513 20.08 4.80 -18.08
CA ASN A 513 21.48 5.13 -17.86
C ASN A 513 22.32 3.92 -17.44
N ALA A 514 21.72 2.86 -16.91
CA ALA A 514 22.41 1.64 -16.50
C ALA A 514 22.96 0.86 -17.71
N SER A 515 23.83 -0.12 -17.46
CA SER A 515 24.41 -0.97 -18.51
C SER A 515 23.38 -1.85 -19.22
N GLY A 516 22.21 -2.06 -18.60
CA GLY A 516 21.08 -2.86 -19.13
C GLY A 516 21.39 -4.36 -19.23
N VAL A 517 22.48 -4.83 -18.63
CA VAL A 517 22.96 -6.20 -18.73
C VAL A 517 23.50 -6.64 -17.38
N GLY A 518 22.94 -7.72 -16.84
CA GLY A 518 23.32 -8.27 -15.53
C GLY A 518 22.47 -7.73 -14.38
N LEU A 519 22.99 -7.89 -13.17
CA LEU A 519 22.30 -7.54 -11.93
C LEU A 519 22.49 -6.05 -11.60
N ALA A 520 21.40 -5.34 -11.31
CA ALA A 520 21.40 -3.94 -10.90
C ALA A 520 20.76 -3.78 -9.52
N PHE A 521 21.35 -2.92 -8.70
CA PHE A 521 20.93 -2.62 -7.33
C PHE A 521 20.44 -1.19 -7.25
N TYR A 522 19.33 -0.97 -6.57
CA TYR A 522 18.72 0.34 -6.37
C TYR A 522 18.42 0.53 -4.89
N ILE A 523 19.18 1.40 -4.23
CA ILE A 523 18.98 1.79 -2.84
C ILE A 523 18.22 3.11 -2.87
N THR A 524 17.01 3.08 -2.33
CA THR A 524 16.11 4.24 -2.23
C THR A 524 16.16 4.77 -0.81
N ALA A 525 16.55 6.02 -0.66
CA ALA A 525 16.54 6.73 0.61
C ALA A 525 15.48 7.85 0.58
N PHE A 526 14.72 8.00 1.67
CA PHE A 526 13.78 9.10 1.87
C PHE A 526 14.13 9.85 3.15
N ILE A 527 13.84 11.15 3.15
CA ILE A 527 13.64 11.95 4.35
C ILE A 527 12.25 12.56 4.24
N ASP A 528 11.33 12.11 5.09
CA ASP A 528 9.98 12.63 5.17
C ASP A 528 9.82 13.50 6.42
N ARG A 529 9.13 14.63 6.27
CA ARG A 529 8.87 15.57 7.36
C ARG A 529 7.38 15.74 7.48
N SER A 530 6.80 15.31 8.59
CA SER A 530 5.35 15.34 8.76
C SER A 530 4.94 15.61 10.21
N ARG A 531 3.75 16.18 10.36
CA ARG A 531 3.05 16.29 11.65
C ARG A 531 1.85 15.38 11.57
N CYS A 532 1.69 14.51 12.56
CA CYS A 532 0.60 13.56 12.61
C CYS A 532 -0.08 13.60 13.97
N ILE A 533 -1.41 13.59 13.96
CA ILE A 533 -2.24 13.41 15.14
C ILE A 533 -3.29 12.35 14.82
N GLU A 534 -3.56 11.46 15.76
CA GLU A 534 -4.60 10.44 15.64
C GLU A 534 -5.71 10.60 16.68
N MET A 535 -6.78 9.84 16.54
CA MET A 535 -7.96 9.93 17.41
C MET A 535 -7.60 9.66 18.88
N SER A 536 -6.74 8.67 19.12
CA SER A 536 -6.22 8.32 20.45
C SER A 536 -5.45 9.46 21.12
N ASP A 537 -4.80 10.35 20.36
CA ASP A 537 -4.14 11.54 20.91
C ASP A 537 -5.13 12.61 21.37
N VAL A 538 -6.30 12.67 20.73
CA VAL A 538 -7.35 13.64 21.05
C VAL A 538 -8.15 13.18 22.26
N ALA A 539 -8.55 11.92 22.27
CA ALA A 539 -9.27 11.30 23.37
C ALA A 539 -9.01 9.79 23.40
N MET A 540 -8.59 9.29 24.57
CA MET A 540 -8.49 7.85 24.83
C MET A 540 -9.80 7.37 25.48
N ALA A 541 -10.73 6.84 24.69
CA ALA A 541 -12.05 6.40 25.13
C ALA A 541 -12.79 5.57 24.06
N THR A 542 -13.62 4.63 24.49
CA THR A 542 -14.41 3.72 23.62
C THR A 542 -15.79 4.27 23.18
N ASP A 543 -16.13 5.51 23.55
CA ASP A 543 -17.46 6.10 23.36
C ASP A 543 -17.36 7.60 23.01
N ILE A 544 -16.44 7.96 22.12
CA ILE A 544 -16.22 9.35 21.76
C ILE A 544 -17.47 9.92 21.07
N ASN A 545 -17.90 11.09 21.56
CA ASN A 545 -19.09 11.79 21.09
C ASN A 545 -18.80 13.27 20.86
N GLY A 546 -19.27 13.80 19.73
CA GLY A 546 -19.13 15.21 19.35
C GLY A 546 -18.05 15.46 18.31
N THR A 547 -17.61 16.72 18.20
CA THR A 547 -16.60 17.14 17.23
C THR A 547 -15.20 16.72 17.68
N LEU A 548 -14.47 16.04 16.80
CA LEU A 548 -13.06 15.70 16.97
C LEU A 548 -12.21 16.89 16.53
N VAL A 549 -11.42 17.46 17.45
CA VAL A 549 -10.58 18.63 17.18
C VAL A 549 -9.12 18.19 17.13
N MET A 550 -8.52 18.31 15.95
CA MET A 550 -7.15 17.92 15.63
C MET A 550 -6.31 19.17 15.35
N ASP A 551 -5.38 19.48 16.25
CA ASP A 551 -4.57 20.70 16.20
C ASP A 551 -3.12 20.39 15.84
N LEU A 552 -2.82 20.33 14.54
CA LEU A 552 -1.47 20.04 14.03
C LEU A 552 -0.48 21.18 14.27
N ASP A 553 -0.94 22.42 14.50
CA ASP A 553 -0.04 23.55 14.76
C ASP A 553 0.73 23.38 16.08
N ASN A 554 0.17 22.62 17.02
CA ASN A 554 0.77 22.30 18.32
C ASN A 554 1.41 20.90 18.36
N VAL A 555 1.44 20.19 17.23
CA VAL A 555 2.09 18.89 17.11
C VAL A 555 3.54 19.07 16.66
N ASP A 556 4.41 18.27 17.25
CA ASP A 556 5.84 18.29 16.93
C ASP A 556 6.08 17.80 15.51
N LEU A 557 6.95 18.50 14.78
CA LEU A 557 7.35 18.09 13.43
C LEU A 557 8.27 16.87 13.55
N VAL A 558 7.88 15.74 12.98
CA VAL A 558 8.68 14.52 12.97
C VAL A 558 9.42 14.42 11.65
N THR A 559 10.73 14.19 11.72
CA THR A 559 11.53 13.82 10.53
C THR A 559 11.82 12.33 10.58
N SER A 560 11.28 11.60 9.61
CA SER A 560 11.55 10.18 9.43
C SER A 560 12.43 9.96 8.21
N ARG A 561 13.24 8.91 8.24
CA ARG A 561 14.05 8.45 7.13
C ARG A 561 13.66 7.03 6.79
N LEU A 562 13.63 6.70 5.50
CA LEU A 562 13.41 5.34 5.01
C LEU A 562 14.57 4.95 4.10
N LEU A 563 15.05 3.72 4.22
CA LEU A 563 16.02 3.12 3.31
C LEU A 563 15.48 1.79 2.80
N LYS A 564 15.40 1.60 1.48
CA LYS A 564 14.92 0.36 0.87
C LYS A 564 15.72 -0.02 -0.36
N THR A 565 16.06 -1.29 -0.50
CA THR A 565 16.87 -1.81 -1.60
C THR A 565 16.07 -2.73 -2.51
N SER A 566 16.12 -2.50 -3.82
CA SER A 566 15.46 -3.33 -4.84
C SER A 566 16.47 -3.79 -5.87
N TRP A 567 16.36 -5.04 -6.32
CA TRP A 567 17.27 -5.64 -7.29
C TRP A 567 16.51 -5.92 -8.59
N TYR A 568 17.17 -5.74 -9.71
CA TYR A 568 16.61 -6.04 -11.03
C TYR A 568 17.64 -6.82 -11.83
N GLU A 569 17.18 -7.77 -12.64
CA GLU A 569 18.03 -8.52 -13.56
C GLU A 569 17.73 -8.09 -15.00
N ASP A 570 18.80 -7.80 -15.76
CA ASP A 570 18.72 -7.39 -17.17
C ASP A 570 17.71 -6.24 -17.41
N ASP A 571 16.79 -6.43 -18.37
CA ASP A 571 15.76 -5.47 -18.76
C ASP A 571 14.39 -5.76 -18.08
N ASP A 572 14.35 -6.56 -17.01
CA ASP A 572 13.09 -6.86 -16.34
C ASP A 572 12.49 -5.62 -15.67
N GLU A 573 11.17 -5.45 -15.83
CA GLU A 573 10.41 -4.34 -15.24
C GLU A 573 9.98 -4.61 -13.80
N GLN A 574 10.14 -5.83 -13.32
CA GLN A 574 9.80 -6.24 -11.96
C GLN A 574 11.07 -6.45 -11.14
N PRO A 575 11.08 -6.03 -9.87
CA PRO A 575 12.18 -6.34 -8.98
C PRO A 575 12.22 -7.84 -8.68
N LEU A 576 13.42 -8.36 -8.41
CA LEU A 576 13.62 -9.72 -7.94
C LEU A 576 12.98 -9.95 -6.58
N ASP A 577 12.34 -11.10 -6.43
CA ASP A 577 11.82 -11.54 -5.13
C ASP A 577 12.96 -11.98 -4.19
N LEU A 578 12.71 -11.98 -2.88
CA LEU A 578 13.72 -12.39 -1.89
C LEU A 578 14.29 -13.79 -2.15
N HIS A 579 13.47 -14.70 -2.66
CA HIS A 579 13.95 -16.04 -3.03
C HIS A 579 14.97 -16.00 -4.17
N GLU A 580 14.72 -15.18 -5.18
CA GLU A 580 15.59 -15.01 -6.34
C GLU A 580 16.87 -14.29 -5.94
N ILE A 581 16.78 -13.26 -5.10
CA ILE A 581 17.92 -12.58 -4.47
C ILE A 581 18.84 -13.59 -3.75
N VAL A 582 18.28 -14.48 -2.93
CA VAL A 582 19.06 -15.52 -2.23
C VAL A 582 19.70 -16.52 -3.19
N GLN A 583 19.00 -16.91 -4.26
CA GLN A 583 19.58 -17.78 -5.28
C GLN A 583 20.77 -17.12 -5.99
N THR A 584 20.63 -15.84 -6.34
CA THR A 584 21.66 -15.03 -6.98
C THR A 584 22.89 -14.91 -6.08
N MET A 585 22.71 -14.58 -4.81
CA MET A 585 23.81 -14.53 -3.83
C MET A 585 24.51 -15.89 -3.64
N GLY A 586 23.78 -17.00 -3.78
CA GLY A 586 24.35 -18.34 -3.73
C GLY A 586 25.40 -18.61 -4.81
N SER A 587 25.44 -17.80 -5.88
CA SER A 587 26.44 -17.87 -6.95
C SER A 587 27.72 -17.07 -6.67
N TRP A 588 27.75 -16.23 -5.63
CA TRP A 588 28.85 -15.31 -5.30
C TRP A 588 30.06 -15.97 -4.62
N GLY A 589 30.03 -17.29 -4.44
CA GLY A 589 31.16 -18.05 -3.89
C GLY A 589 31.35 -17.90 -2.38
N LEU A 590 30.32 -17.44 -1.66
CA LEU A 590 30.28 -17.31 -0.21
C LEU A 590 30.21 -18.68 0.49
N THR A 591 30.76 -18.74 1.70
CA THR A 591 30.53 -19.86 2.63
C THR A 591 29.09 -19.86 3.13
N THR A 592 28.66 -20.96 3.76
CA THR A 592 27.28 -21.08 4.28
C THR A 592 26.99 -20.03 5.36
N ASP A 593 27.97 -19.72 6.20
CA ASP A 593 27.83 -18.74 7.29
C ASP A 593 27.79 -17.31 6.71
N GLU A 594 28.70 -16.97 5.80
CA GLU A 594 28.72 -15.68 5.09
C GLU A 594 27.42 -15.42 4.30
N LEU A 595 26.90 -16.44 3.60
CA LEU A 595 25.66 -16.33 2.84
C LEU A 595 24.45 -16.12 3.76
N ALA A 596 24.41 -16.78 4.92
CA ALA A 596 23.34 -16.60 5.90
C ALA A 596 23.34 -15.17 6.45
N SER A 597 24.52 -14.67 6.83
CA SER A 597 24.69 -13.31 7.35
C SER A 597 24.26 -12.24 6.35
N LEU A 598 24.73 -12.35 5.11
CA LEU A 598 24.35 -11.42 4.04
C LEU A 598 22.86 -11.54 3.69
N THR A 599 22.28 -12.76 3.72
CA THR A 599 20.85 -12.95 3.47
C THR A 599 19.99 -12.24 4.51
N GLY A 600 20.36 -12.28 5.79
CA GLY A 600 19.65 -11.55 6.85
C GLY A 600 19.65 -10.04 6.62
N LEU A 601 20.83 -9.47 6.33
CA LEU A 601 20.96 -8.05 6.01
C LEU A 601 20.14 -7.67 4.77
N MET A 602 20.26 -8.43 3.69
CA MET A 602 19.55 -8.15 2.45
C MET A 602 18.04 -8.25 2.60
N ALA A 603 17.54 -9.21 3.38
CA ALA A 603 16.12 -9.32 3.67
C ALA A 603 15.60 -8.06 4.36
N SER A 604 16.31 -7.57 5.38
CA SER A 604 15.98 -6.31 6.07
C SER A 604 15.93 -5.13 5.10
N TRP A 605 16.98 -4.97 4.29
CA TRP A 605 17.06 -3.86 3.34
C TRP A 605 16.02 -3.93 2.21
N CYS A 606 15.67 -5.12 1.75
CA CYS A 606 14.64 -5.28 0.70
C CYS A 606 13.23 -5.03 1.20
N VAL A 607 12.95 -5.31 2.47
CA VAL A 607 11.72 -4.88 3.14
C VAL A 607 11.71 -3.37 3.26
N GLY A 608 12.83 -2.82 3.70
CA GLY A 608 13.04 -1.40 3.95
C GLY A 608 13.06 -1.10 5.45
N GLU A 609 13.87 -0.14 5.83
CA GLU A 609 14.10 0.26 7.22
C GLU A 609 13.72 1.73 7.39
N VAL A 610 12.97 2.05 8.45
CA VAL A 610 12.56 3.43 8.75
C VAL A 610 13.14 3.84 10.09
N THR A 611 13.51 5.10 10.26
CA THR A 611 13.99 5.66 11.53
C THR A 611 13.56 7.11 11.69
N VAL A 612 13.13 7.50 12.89
CA VAL A 612 12.85 8.91 13.22
C VAL A 612 14.13 9.57 13.71
N THR A 613 14.62 10.56 12.98
CA THR A 613 15.89 11.22 13.31
C THR A 613 15.71 12.52 14.07
N HIS A 614 14.56 13.17 13.92
CA HIS A 614 14.26 14.42 14.63
C HIS A 614 12.82 14.48 15.12
N VAL A 615 12.67 15.05 16.31
CA VAL A 615 11.41 15.60 16.80
C VAL A 615 11.61 17.11 16.98
N ASN A 616 10.91 17.90 16.17
CA ASN A 616 11.18 19.31 15.92
C ASN A 616 12.64 19.56 15.52
N SER A 617 13.37 20.33 16.32
CA SER A 617 14.79 20.64 16.15
C SER A 617 15.67 19.84 17.10
N VAL A 618 15.11 18.83 17.78
CA VAL A 618 15.85 17.96 18.69
C VAL A 618 16.23 16.70 17.91
N PRO A 619 17.53 16.47 17.64
CA PRO A 619 17.97 15.21 17.06
C PRO A 619 17.76 14.08 18.06
N MET A 620 17.37 12.92 17.56
CA MET A 620 17.33 11.70 18.34
C MET A 620 18.76 11.18 18.51
N GLU A 621 19.19 11.00 19.75
CA GLU A 621 20.49 10.37 20.03
C GLU A 621 20.33 8.86 19.86
N PHE A 622 21.12 8.31 18.95
CA PHE A 622 21.26 6.88 18.83
C PHE A 622 22.66 6.48 19.28
N ASN A 623 22.72 5.48 20.16
CA ASN A 623 23.98 5.02 20.72
C ASN A 623 24.42 3.76 19.99
N PHE A 624 25.31 3.90 19.01
CA PHE A 624 25.84 2.77 18.23
C PHE A 624 27.30 2.51 18.59
N PRO A 625 27.61 1.42 19.32
CA PRO A 625 28.98 1.01 19.57
C PRO A 625 29.81 0.78 18.29
N GLU A 626 29.19 0.71 17.11
CA GLU A 626 29.76 0.15 15.89
C GLU A 626 30.36 1.13 14.86
N GLY A 627 30.28 2.45 15.06
CA GLY A 627 30.66 3.43 14.02
C GLY A 627 32.08 3.25 13.46
N GLY A 628 33.05 2.83 14.28
CA GLY A 628 34.40 2.52 13.81
C GLY A 628 34.53 1.19 13.04
N PHE A 629 33.65 0.22 13.31
CA PHE A 629 33.66 -1.11 12.69
C PHE A 629 33.01 -1.13 11.32
N ILE A 630 32.03 -0.25 11.06
CA ILE A 630 31.37 -0.15 9.75
C ILE A 630 32.37 0.29 8.67
N SER A 631 33.12 1.37 8.93
CA SER A 631 34.16 1.88 8.02
C SER A 631 35.25 0.81 7.75
N GLU A 632 35.72 0.10 8.79
CA GLU A 632 36.68 -1.01 8.63
C GLU A 632 36.08 -2.18 7.83
N THR A 633 34.80 -2.49 8.03
CA THR A 633 34.10 -3.56 7.30
C THR A 633 33.96 -3.21 5.82
N VAL A 634 33.58 -1.97 5.49
CA VAL A 634 33.47 -1.51 4.10
C VAL A 634 34.81 -1.62 3.38
N ASP A 635 35.88 -1.08 3.97
CA ASP A 635 37.23 -1.17 3.41
C ASP A 635 37.68 -2.63 3.22
N THR A 636 37.24 -3.52 4.13
CA THR A 636 37.52 -4.94 4.05
C THR A 636 36.71 -5.61 2.92
N ILE A 637 35.42 -5.27 2.74
CA ILE A 637 34.61 -5.75 1.62
C ILE A 637 35.27 -5.39 0.29
N LEU A 638 35.76 -4.15 0.13
CA LEU A 638 36.40 -3.68 -1.10
C LEU A 638 37.78 -4.32 -1.36
N SER A 639 38.46 -4.81 -0.32
CA SER A 639 39.81 -5.37 -0.45
C SER A 639 39.85 -6.90 -0.55
N ILE A 640 38.96 -7.61 0.14
CA ILE A 640 38.94 -9.09 0.20
C ILE A 640 37.61 -9.72 -0.23
N GLY A 641 36.56 -8.93 -0.49
CA GLY A 641 35.25 -9.37 -0.97
C GLY A 641 34.18 -9.49 0.12
N LEU A 642 32.96 -9.85 -0.29
CA LEU A 642 31.75 -9.90 0.56
C LEU A 642 31.84 -10.85 1.77
N GLY A 643 32.77 -11.81 1.79
CA GLY A 643 33.02 -12.67 2.96
C GLY A 643 33.46 -11.90 4.21
N ALA A 644 33.88 -10.62 4.05
CA ALA A 644 34.17 -9.72 5.16
C ALA A 644 32.96 -9.44 6.08
N ILE A 645 31.72 -9.65 5.60
CA ILE A 645 30.50 -9.46 6.39
C ILE A 645 30.47 -10.37 7.63
N ASP A 646 31.06 -11.55 7.56
CA ASP A 646 31.14 -12.46 8.71
C ASP A 646 32.04 -11.90 9.83
N ILE A 647 33.01 -11.03 9.49
CA ILE A 647 33.86 -10.34 10.48
C ILE A 647 33.03 -9.29 11.22
N LEU A 648 32.21 -8.52 10.50
CA LEU A 648 31.24 -7.61 11.10
C LEU A 648 30.30 -8.39 12.01
N MET A 649 29.71 -9.49 11.54
CA MET A 649 28.77 -10.28 12.33
C MET A 649 29.42 -10.94 13.55
N PHE A 650 30.67 -11.37 13.47
CA PHE A 650 31.40 -11.88 14.62
C PHE A 650 31.70 -10.79 15.66
N GLN A 651 32.00 -9.57 15.21
CA GLN A 651 32.23 -8.42 16.10
C GLN A 651 30.93 -7.89 16.69
N VAL A 652 29.86 -7.84 15.89
CA VAL A 652 28.50 -7.57 16.33
C VAL A 652 28.05 -8.65 17.29
N GLU A 653 28.27 -9.95 17.06
CA GLU A 653 28.00 -11.03 18.05
C GLU A 653 28.72 -10.79 19.38
N ILE A 654 29.96 -10.28 19.36
CA ILE A 654 30.74 -9.94 20.56
C ILE A 654 30.21 -8.68 21.26
N ILE A 655 29.77 -7.68 20.50
CA ILE A 655 29.15 -6.46 21.02
C ILE A 655 27.72 -6.75 21.49
N THR A 656 27.05 -7.72 20.87
CA THR A 656 25.66 -8.06 21.15
C THR A 656 25.48 -9.09 22.25
N THR A 657 26.52 -9.87 22.54
CA THR A 657 26.69 -10.46 23.89
C THR A 657 26.97 -9.41 24.97
N ALA A 658 27.02 -8.12 24.62
CA ALA A 658 27.04 -6.99 25.53
C ALA A 658 25.93 -5.94 25.28
N TYR A 659 25.04 -6.12 24.27
CA TYR A 659 23.94 -5.22 23.87
C TYR A 659 22.95 -5.95 22.92
N ALA A 660 21.71 -6.23 23.32
CA ALA A 660 20.82 -7.08 22.52
C ALA A 660 20.34 -6.42 21.21
N PHE A 661 21.10 -6.66 20.15
CA PHE A 661 20.67 -6.46 18.75
C PHE A 661 20.75 -7.79 17.96
N SER A 662 20.82 -8.95 18.64
CA SER A 662 21.19 -10.22 17.97
C SER A 662 20.42 -11.48 18.33
N GLU A 663 19.17 -11.41 18.78
CA GLU A 663 18.34 -12.63 18.89
C GLU A 663 18.14 -13.31 17.51
N ALA A 664 17.96 -12.53 16.44
CA ALA A 664 17.85 -13.06 15.07
C ALA A 664 19.15 -13.73 14.57
N PHE A 665 20.31 -13.19 14.96
CA PHE A 665 21.62 -13.60 14.44
C PHE A 665 22.28 -14.71 15.28
N VAL A 666 22.18 -14.63 16.62
CA VAL A 666 22.68 -15.67 17.54
C VAL A 666 21.89 -16.98 17.39
N ALA A 667 20.59 -16.91 17.10
CA ALA A 667 19.77 -18.08 16.77
C ALA A 667 20.23 -18.76 15.47
N VAL A 668 20.61 -17.99 14.44
CA VAL A 668 21.16 -18.51 13.18
C VAL A 668 22.57 -19.12 13.40
N GLY A 669 23.46 -18.42 14.11
CA GLY A 669 24.83 -18.87 14.38
C GLY A 669 24.94 -20.13 15.26
N ASN A 670 23.99 -20.35 16.18
CA ASN A 670 23.94 -21.57 16.99
C ASN A 670 23.29 -22.76 16.28
N MET A 671 22.43 -22.54 15.28
CA MET A 671 21.72 -23.59 14.54
C MET A 671 22.51 -24.18 13.35
N VAL A 672 23.48 -23.45 12.78
CA VAL A 672 24.34 -23.95 11.67
C VAL A 672 25.37 -24.98 12.14
N LYS A 673 25.71 -25.01 13.45
CA LYS A 673 26.65 -25.99 14.02
C LYS A 673 26.17 -27.44 13.93
N THR A 674 24.89 -27.68 13.60
CA THR A 674 24.34 -29.02 13.30
C THR A 674 24.23 -29.22 11.78
N GLY A 675 25.34 -29.62 11.16
CA GLY A 675 25.53 -29.57 9.72
C GLY A 675 24.61 -30.42 8.82
N LEU A 676 24.66 -30.05 7.53
CA LEU A 676 24.07 -30.66 6.33
C LEU A 676 22.54 -30.56 6.19
N GLU A 677 22.02 -29.36 5.95
CA GLU A 677 20.60 -29.15 5.60
C GLU A 677 20.41 -28.35 4.30
N SER A 678 19.29 -28.57 3.61
CA SER A 678 19.01 -28.01 2.27
C SER A 678 18.62 -26.52 2.32
N THR A 679 18.91 -25.79 1.24
CA THR A 679 18.67 -24.34 1.05
C THR A 679 17.25 -23.89 1.41
N TRP A 680 16.25 -24.74 1.18
CA TRP A 680 14.84 -24.48 1.54
C TRP A 680 14.57 -24.52 3.05
N LYS A 681 15.32 -25.33 3.80
CA LYS A 681 15.18 -25.44 5.25
C LYS A 681 15.90 -24.29 5.95
N LEU A 682 17.05 -23.88 5.42
CA LEU A 682 17.77 -22.66 5.82
C LEU A 682 16.90 -21.41 5.60
N PHE A 683 16.21 -21.30 4.46
CA PHE A 683 15.25 -20.23 4.20
C PHE A 683 14.10 -20.22 5.22
N LYS A 684 13.46 -21.37 5.49
CA LYS A 684 12.38 -21.46 6.49
C LYS A 684 12.85 -21.12 7.91
N GLN A 685 14.07 -21.46 8.27
CA GLN A 685 14.61 -21.26 9.61
C GLN A 685 15.09 -19.82 9.81
N ALA A 686 15.77 -19.21 8.83
CA ALA A 686 16.08 -17.78 8.82
C ALA A 686 14.80 -16.94 8.86
N PHE A 687 13.79 -17.33 8.10
CA PHE A 687 12.46 -16.71 8.12
C PHE A 687 11.73 -16.88 9.46
N THR A 688 11.88 -18.01 10.14
CA THR A 688 11.29 -18.22 11.48
C THR A 688 12.03 -17.41 12.56
N ALA A 689 13.34 -17.22 12.41
CA ALA A 689 14.15 -16.37 13.30
C ALA A 689 13.83 -14.88 13.10
N VAL A 690 13.69 -14.42 11.85
CA VAL A 690 13.20 -13.07 11.52
C VAL A 690 11.76 -12.87 12.00
N ARG A 691 10.89 -13.88 11.88
CA ARG A 691 9.52 -13.84 12.40
C ARG A 691 9.48 -13.58 13.91
N ASN A 692 10.38 -14.20 14.66
CA ASN A 692 10.42 -14.07 16.11
C ASN A 692 11.17 -12.80 16.57
N SER A 693 12.13 -12.28 15.79
CA SER A 693 12.82 -11.02 16.11
C SER A 693 12.02 -9.77 15.76
N VAL A 694 11.00 -9.90 14.90
CA VAL A 694 10.04 -8.82 14.58
C VAL A 694 9.03 -8.61 15.72
N GLN A 695 8.90 -9.57 16.64
CA GLN A 695 8.11 -9.45 17.87
C GLN A 695 8.87 -8.68 18.97
N GLY A 696 10.00 -8.04 18.61
CA GLY A 696 11.14 -7.80 19.48
C GLY A 696 11.69 -6.37 19.54
N ALA A 697 11.05 -5.34 18.96
CA ALA A 697 11.73 -4.04 18.78
C ALA A 697 10.82 -2.82 19.03
N GLY A 698 11.05 -2.17 20.17
CA GLY A 698 10.36 -0.98 20.63
C GLY A 698 10.95 0.37 20.18
N SER A 699 10.33 1.41 20.73
CA SER A 699 10.56 2.87 20.61
C SER A 699 9.89 3.60 19.42
N PHE A 700 8.77 4.27 19.74
CA PHE A 700 8.13 5.40 19.02
C PHE A 700 7.69 5.18 17.54
N MET A 701 8.11 4.08 16.93
CA MET A 701 8.01 3.73 15.52
C MET A 701 6.82 2.82 15.18
N SER A 702 6.04 2.33 16.15
CA SER A 702 4.93 1.42 15.82
C SER A 702 3.78 2.13 15.10
N ARG A 703 3.45 3.41 15.38
CA ARG A 703 2.31 4.10 14.73
C ARG A 703 2.37 4.19 13.20
N VAL A 704 3.56 4.29 12.62
CA VAL A 704 3.76 4.26 11.15
C VAL A 704 4.14 2.85 10.68
N SER A 705 4.74 2.05 11.56
CA SER A 705 5.22 0.70 11.27
C SER A 705 4.16 -0.39 11.34
N THR A 706 3.03 -0.27 12.06
CA THR A 706 2.07 -1.40 12.11
C THR A 706 1.40 -1.65 10.76
N THR A 707 1.27 -0.64 9.89
CA THR A 707 0.90 -0.89 8.48
C THR A 707 2.05 -1.55 7.69
N LEU A 708 3.32 -1.34 8.06
CA LEU A 708 4.52 -1.83 7.34
C LEU A 708 5.03 -3.21 7.81
N ASN A 709 4.96 -3.53 9.11
CA ASN A 709 5.24 -4.86 9.67
C ASN A 709 4.15 -5.88 9.30
N VAL A 710 2.89 -5.44 9.17
CA VAL A 710 1.79 -6.30 8.73
C VAL A 710 1.91 -6.70 7.28
N ILE A 711 2.41 -5.83 6.39
CA ILE A 711 2.62 -6.18 4.98
C ILE A 711 3.68 -7.28 4.87
N GLY A 712 4.72 -7.26 5.71
CA GLY A 712 5.70 -8.35 5.81
C GLY A 712 5.09 -9.68 6.27
N ILE A 713 4.19 -9.65 7.26
CA ILE A 713 3.54 -10.84 7.84
C ILE A 713 2.42 -11.41 6.94
N VAL A 714 1.65 -10.56 6.27
CA VAL A 714 0.57 -10.96 5.35
C VAL A 714 1.16 -11.58 4.08
N ILE A 715 2.24 -11.03 3.54
CA ILE A 715 2.91 -11.57 2.35
C ILE A 715 3.67 -12.87 2.68
N ALA A 716 4.28 -12.97 3.86
CA ALA A 716 4.86 -14.19 4.41
C ALA A 716 3.88 -15.37 4.44
N VAL A 717 2.64 -15.13 4.87
CA VAL A 717 1.57 -16.14 4.94
C VAL A 717 1.01 -16.45 3.54
N VAL A 718 0.87 -15.45 2.66
CA VAL A 718 0.39 -15.62 1.28
C VAL A 718 1.40 -16.39 0.41
N ILE A 719 2.71 -16.10 0.53
CA ILE A 719 3.81 -16.83 -0.14
C ILE A 719 3.95 -18.25 0.42
N SER A 720 3.76 -18.42 1.75
CA SER A 720 3.76 -19.75 2.38
C SER A 720 2.57 -20.60 1.96
N LEU A 721 1.38 -20.01 1.78
CA LEU A 721 0.20 -20.68 1.23
C LEU A 721 0.35 -20.97 -0.27
N TYR A 722 0.90 -20.05 -1.06
CA TYR A 722 1.18 -20.27 -2.49
C TYR A 722 2.18 -21.42 -2.72
N ALA A 723 3.26 -21.46 -1.94
CA ALA A 723 4.23 -22.56 -1.96
C ALA A 723 3.67 -23.90 -1.44
N LEU A 724 2.69 -23.87 -0.52
CA LEU A 724 1.97 -25.06 -0.06
C LEU A 724 1.07 -25.64 -1.16
N PHE A 725 0.42 -24.79 -1.95
CA PHE A 725 -0.49 -25.21 -3.04
C PHE A 725 0.23 -25.55 -4.35
N SER A 726 1.39 -24.94 -4.65
CA SER A 726 2.16 -25.27 -5.87
C SER A 726 2.83 -26.65 -5.81
N ILE A 727 3.04 -27.19 -4.60
CA ILE A 727 3.54 -28.56 -4.37
C ILE A 727 2.40 -29.60 -4.43
N GLY A 728 1.13 -29.16 -4.37
CA GLY A 728 -0.04 -30.04 -4.49
C GLY A 728 -0.45 -30.42 -5.92
N PHE A 729 0.25 -29.90 -6.93
CA PHE A 729 0.01 -30.17 -8.36
C PHE A 729 1.17 -30.88 -9.10
N GLU A 730 2.21 -31.32 -8.38
CA GLU A 730 3.08 -32.45 -8.79
C GLU A 730 2.77 -33.69 -7.93
#